data_AF-A0A9E3HWT9-F1
#
_entry.id   AF-A0A9E3HWT9-F1
#
_cell.length_a   1.000
_cell.length_b   1.000
_cell.length_c   1.000
_cell.angle_alpha   90.00
_cell.angle_beta   90.00
_cell.angle_gamma   90.00
#
_symmetry.space_group_name_H-M   'P 1'
#
loop_
_entity.id
_entity.type
_entity.pdbx_description
1 polymer ?
#
loop_
_entity_poly.entity_id
_entity_poly.type
_entity_poly.pdbx_seq_one_letter_code
_entity_poly.pdbx_strand_id
1 'polypeptide(L)'
;MASHRHIRLALGLAAVLLVAAVGGCLKPLWSPAGPIKPSNLSDRLLCQSALISNSSRLDWSSHYANAPYAQEAKRRGLTLQQCASLTGRSTQVATSTGSSSYSSLSDKGLCYFALTSSSKPLAWNRINPNFANEAKRRGLTLQQCASLMGRSTQVATSTGSSQYSSWPDKRLCLVSTGYVSTGYHSGPLAWETLPTYFSHVQEAKSRGLTVRRCAKLTGRPFEEASNSTSVLTSWNDERLCWVVITTSAKPLAWDRISLPVSAEYVQEAKRRGLTLQRCAKLTGRSTQVATPQPTQPAYPPPTPSIAAAKPKDTTPPVIDIASSIAAQTDSPTVRGRVSDTNRVAQVIVEGTAVDLGSDGSFTFSRYVPVGGTTVRIEAIDEWGNRSERTIKISRAVVQVTDTISFPRLDPTTISGRPNQNALALIIGVEDYEDAPPAKYADNDAQVFSDYARRALGVPQNNIKLLTNEGAALTDVRLSLKRWLRRRIEADVDVYVFFAGHGLASPDGENLYLLPYDGAPSYLDDTALLRSELFEVISEAKPRSATFFMDTCYSGLSRGEEMLMASARPIVISPKNQSIPTGFTVFSAASGQQISSGLDEAEHGLFSYYLMKGMEGPADSNEDHRITAGELHAYVRGNVQQQAIRLGRDQTPEMVGDAERVLVAW
;
A
#
# COMPACT_ATOMS: atom_id res chain seq x y z
N MET A 1 66.85 -21.19 21.36
CA MET A 1 67.44 -19.92 21.85
C MET A 1 66.39 -18.84 21.63
N ALA A 2 65.44 -18.63 22.54
CA ALA A 2 65.51 -18.07 23.89
C ALA A 2 65.67 -16.54 23.91
N SER A 3 64.86 -15.90 24.78
CA SER A 3 64.78 -14.47 25.15
C SER A 3 63.82 -13.62 24.27
N HIS A 4 62.55 -13.33 24.59
CA HIS A 4 61.77 -13.17 25.83
C HIS A 4 62.03 -11.89 26.67
N ARG A 5 60.96 -11.05 26.76
CA ARG A 5 60.53 -10.13 27.86
C ARG A 5 61.08 -8.68 27.84
N HIS A 6 60.37 -7.59 28.18
CA HIS A 6 58.96 -7.30 28.54
C HIS A 6 58.80 -5.76 28.75
N ILE A 7 57.68 -5.13 28.32
CA ILE A 7 56.65 -4.40 29.13
C ILE A 7 56.70 -2.84 29.20
N ARG A 8 55.65 -2.24 28.60
CA ARG A 8 54.77 -1.07 28.96
C ARG A 8 55.35 0.32 29.28
N LEU A 9 54.88 1.34 28.54
CA LEU A 9 53.86 2.30 28.99
C LEU A 9 53.29 3.15 27.82
N ALA A 10 52.06 3.63 27.98
CA ALA A 10 51.19 4.24 26.98
C ALA A 10 51.32 5.76 26.86
N LEU A 11 51.00 6.33 25.68
CA LEU A 11 49.87 7.25 25.41
C LEU A 11 50.10 8.07 24.12
N GLY A 12 49.06 8.11 23.27
CA GLY A 12 48.63 9.38 22.68
C GLY A 12 49.12 9.76 21.27
N LEU A 13 48.24 9.52 20.30
CA LEU A 13 47.99 10.29 19.08
C LEU A 13 49.00 10.29 17.91
N ALA A 14 48.38 10.22 16.71
CA ALA A 14 48.82 10.69 15.40
C ALA A 14 49.69 9.75 14.53
N ALA A 15 49.00 8.94 13.73
CA ALA A 15 49.48 8.38 12.45
C ALA A 15 48.22 8.30 11.56
N VAL A 16 48.17 8.68 10.28
CA VAL A 16 49.18 8.76 9.22
C VAL A 16 48.69 9.80 8.20
N LEU A 17 49.62 10.57 7.62
CA LEU A 17 49.40 11.37 6.42
C LEU A 17 50.54 11.08 5.42
N LEU A 18 50.15 10.89 4.15
CA LEU A 18 50.86 10.79 2.86
C LEU A 18 50.70 9.39 2.21
N VAL A 19 50.22 9.24 0.97
CA VAL A 19 50.55 9.99 -0.27
C VAL A 19 49.30 10.19 -1.17
N ALA A 20 49.39 11.22 -2.01
CA ALA A 20 48.38 11.79 -2.90
C ALA A 20 48.19 11.09 -4.27
N ALA A 21 47.09 11.50 -4.93
CA ALA A 21 46.85 11.61 -6.38
C ALA A 21 46.28 10.41 -7.15
N VAL A 22 44.93 10.35 -7.25
CA VAL A 22 44.14 10.53 -8.50
C VAL A 22 42.74 11.09 -8.10
N GLY A 23 42.45 12.35 -8.41
CA GLY A 23 41.08 12.90 -8.38
C GLY A 23 40.36 12.55 -9.69
N GLY A 24 39.04 12.47 -9.81
CA GLY A 24 37.91 12.76 -8.94
C GLY A 24 36.63 12.46 -9.73
N CYS A 25 35.49 12.77 -9.13
CA CYS A 25 34.12 12.73 -9.69
C CYS A 25 33.39 11.38 -9.64
N LEU A 26 32.93 11.09 -8.43
CA LEU A 26 31.65 10.44 -8.12
C LEU A 26 30.56 10.77 -9.17
N LYS A 27 30.07 9.72 -9.83
CA LYS A 27 28.89 9.76 -10.69
C LYS A 27 27.62 9.99 -9.83
N PRO A 28 26.71 10.89 -10.20
CA PRO A 28 25.38 10.94 -9.61
C PRO A 28 24.52 9.84 -10.26
N LEU A 29 24.16 8.83 -9.46
CA LEU A 29 23.10 7.87 -9.77
C LEU A 29 21.75 8.52 -9.42
N TRP A 30 21.05 9.07 -10.42
CA TRP A 30 19.64 9.43 -10.30
C TRP A 30 18.81 8.50 -11.19
N SER A 31 18.06 7.61 -10.54
CA SER A 31 16.88 6.93 -11.09
C SER A 31 15.63 7.61 -10.54
N PRO A 32 14.48 7.60 -11.25
CA PRO A 32 13.25 8.24 -10.77
C PRO A 32 12.65 7.37 -9.65
N ALA A 33 12.83 7.81 -8.40
CA ALA A 33 12.28 7.12 -7.25
C ALA A 33 10.77 7.38 -7.15
N GLY A 34 9.99 6.31 -6.97
CA GLY A 34 8.69 6.39 -6.31
C GLY A 34 8.82 6.99 -4.90
N PRO A 35 7.72 7.15 -4.14
CA PRO A 35 7.78 7.78 -2.82
C PRO A 35 8.81 7.05 -1.94
N ILE A 36 9.88 7.76 -1.56
CA ILE A 36 10.98 7.22 -0.77
C ILE A 36 10.41 6.76 0.57
N LYS A 37 10.51 5.46 0.87
CA LYS A 37 10.06 4.90 2.14
C LYS A 37 10.78 5.61 3.31
N PRO A 38 10.10 5.97 4.40
CA PRO A 38 10.73 6.64 5.55
C PRO A 38 11.97 5.91 6.08
N SER A 39 12.00 4.57 5.99
CA SER A 39 13.13 3.71 6.35
C SER A 39 14.44 4.01 5.61
N ASN A 40 14.36 4.65 4.43
CA ASN A 40 15.52 4.91 3.58
C ASN A 40 16.02 6.36 3.70
N LEU A 41 15.41 7.16 4.58
CA LEU A 41 15.85 8.52 4.84
C LEU A 41 16.96 8.58 5.89
N SER A 42 17.86 9.55 5.73
CA SER A 42 18.78 9.92 6.80
C SER A 42 18.01 10.52 7.98
N ASP A 43 18.54 10.37 9.20
CA ASP A 43 17.87 10.85 10.41
C ASP A 43 17.52 12.34 10.33
N ARG A 44 18.34 13.16 9.66
CA ARG A 44 18.05 14.58 9.41
C ARG A 44 16.82 14.79 8.53
N LEU A 45 16.71 14.09 7.39
CA LEU A 45 15.58 14.21 6.47
C LEU A 45 14.30 13.60 7.07
N LEU A 46 14.46 12.51 7.80
CA LEU A 46 13.40 11.86 8.55
C LEU A 46 12.81 12.80 9.61
N CYS A 47 13.67 13.42 10.44
CA CYS A 47 13.27 14.41 11.43
C CYS A 47 12.64 15.67 10.80
N GLN A 48 13.08 16.09 9.61
CA GLN A 48 12.53 17.26 8.92
C GLN A 48 11.07 17.06 8.50
N SER A 49 10.72 15.84 8.07
CA SER A 49 9.35 15.45 7.71
C SER A 49 8.50 15.04 8.91
N ALA A 50 9.14 14.56 9.98
CA ALA A 50 8.48 14.07 11.19
C ALA A 50 8.04 15.18 12.16
N LEU A 51 8.61 16.39 12.09
CA LEU A 51 8.38 17.46 13.05
C LEU A 51 7.44 18.57 12.52
N ILE A 52 6.45 18.97 13.32
CA ILE A 52 5.65 20.18 13.13
C ILE A 52 6.04 21.28 14.14
N SER A 53 5.82 22.54 13.77
CA SER A 53 6.02 23.71 14.64
C SER A 53 4.68 24.41 14.83
N ASN A 54 4.03 24.22 15.97
CA ASN A 54 2.86 25.01 16.36
C ASN A 54 3.29 26.06 17.37
N SER A 55 3.35 27.31 16.92
CA SER A 55 3.28 28.57 17.70
C SER A 55 3.85 28.57 19.13
N SER A 56 4.99 27.89 19.35
CA SER A 56 5.95 27.91 20.49
C SER A 56 6.48 26.53 20.91
N ARG A 57 6.00 25.40 20.36
CA ARG A 57 6.51 24.05 20.69
C ARG A 57 6.73 23.16 19.47
N LEU A 58 7.80 22.35 19.54
CA LEU A 58 8.12 21.27 18.59
C LEU A 58 7.39 20.00 19.00
N ASP A 59 6.69 19.37 18.06
CA ASP A 59 6.00 18.10 18.28
C ASP A 59 6.07 17.19 17.05
N TRP A 60 5.77 15.91 17.23
CA TRP A 60 5.64 14.93 16.16
C TRP A 60 4.41 15.21 15.31
N SER A 61 4.55 15.10 13.99
CA SER A 61 3.43 15.27 13.07
C SER A 61 2.43 14.12 13.20
N SER A 62 1.16 14.46 13.47
CA SER A 62 0.02 13.53 13.41
C SER A 62 -0.72 13.58 12.06
N HIS A 63 -0.26 14.41 11.11
CA HIS A 63 -0.85 14.52 9.79
C HIS A 63 -0.59 13.23 8.98
N TYR A 64 -1.60 12.69 8.30
CA TYR A 64 -1.53 11.37 7.64
C TYR A 64 -0.35 11.23 6.66
N ALA A 65 0.04 12.31 5.98
CA ALA A 65 1.19 12.32 5.07
C ALA A 65 2.56 12.24 5.77
N ASN A 66 2.64 12.67 7.03
CA ASN A 66 3.89 12.84 7.78
C ASN A 66 4.02 11.89 8.98
N ALA A 67 2.90 11.30 9.42
CA ALA A 67 2.83 10.32 10.50
C ALA A 67 3.77 9.10 10.29
N PRO A 68 3.95 8.55 9.08
CA PRO A 68 4.91 7.45 8.85
C PRO A 68 6.37 7.84 9.14
N TYR A 69 6.73 9.11 8.93
CA TYR A 69 8.08 9.63 9.22
C TYR A 69 8.28 9.83 10.72
N ALA A 70 7.24 10.27 11.44
CA ALA A 70 7.26 10.37 12.89
C ALA A 70 7.31 8.99 13.58
N GLN A 71 6.62 7.99 13.02
CA GLN A 71 6.69 6.61 13.49
C GLN A 71 8.09 6.00 13.28
N GLU A 72 8.67 6.17 12.09
CA GLU A 72 10.01 5.66 11.80
C GLU A 72 11.10 6.38 12.61
N ALA A 73 10.97 7.69 12.88
CA ALA A 73 11.90 8.42 13.77
C ALA A 73 11.86 7.87 15.21
N LYS A 74 10.66 7.58 15.72
CA LYS A 74 10.46 6.96 17.05
C LYS A 74 11.01 5.54 17.08
N ARG A 75 10.82 4.74 16.02
CA ARG A 75 11.37 3.39 15.89
C ARG A 75 12.91 3.37 15.97
N ARG A 76 13.58 4.40 15.45
CA ARG A 76 15.04 4.59 15.56
C ARG A 76 15.52 5.15 16.89
N GLY A 77 14.61 5.38 17.84
CA GLY A 77 14.94 5.95 19.15
C GLY A 77 15.26 7.45 19.13
N LEU A 78 14.93 8.18 18.05
CA LEU A 78 15.18 9.62 17.97
C LEU A 78 14.17 10.39 18.83
N THR A 79 14.67 11.26 19.71
CA THR A 79 13.85 12.17 20.52
C THR A 79 13.54 13.47 19.78
N LEU A 80 12.52 14.21 20.24
CA LEU A 80 12.21 15.56 19.71
C LEU A 80 13.43 16.50 19.80
N GLN A 81 14.23 16.38 20.87
CA GLN A 81 15.43 17.20 21.08
C GLN A 81 16.56 16.84 20.10
N GLN A 82 16.77 15.54 19.84
CA GLN A 82 17.73 15.09 18.83
C GLN A 82 17.29 15.49 17.42
N CYS A 83 16.00 15.33 17.09
CA CYS A 83 15.46 15.76 15.81
C CYS A 83 15.49 17.29 15.61
N ALA A 84 15.29 18.07 16.67
CA ALA A 84 15.42 19.52 16.63
C ALA A 84 16.88 19.94 16.35
N SER A 85 17.85 19.28 17.00
CA SER A 85 19.28 19.50 16.76
C SER A 85 19.68 19.14 15.32
N LEU A 86 19.19 18.01 14.79
CA LEU A 86 19.48 17.56 13.43
C LEU A 86 18.90 18.48 12.34
N THR A 87 17.78 19.15 12.64
CA THR A 87 17.07 20.03 11.71
C THR A 87 17.38 21.51 11.90
N GLY A 88 18.22 21.87 12.89
CA GLY A 88 18.56 23.25 13.21
C GLY A 88 17.39 24.05 13.79
N ARG A 89 16.38 23.38 14.36
CA ARG A 89 15.22 24.04 15.00
C ARG A 89 15.51 24.24 16.50
N SER A 90 15.27 25.44 17.01
CA SER A 90 15.52 25.76 18.43
C SER A 90 14.49 25.10 19.35
N THR A 91 14.95 24.31 20.32
CA THR A 91 14.15 23.88 21.47
C THR A 91 14.20 24.96 22.53
N GLN A 92 13.28 25.92 22.53
CA GLN A 92 13.04 26.67 23.76
C GLN A 92 12.40 25.73 24.77
N VAL A 93 13.21 25.26 25.70
CA VAL A 93 12.79 24.55 26.90
C VAL A 93 12.13 25.56 27.82
N ALA A 94 10.80 25.55 27.89
CA ALA A 94 10.04 26.27 28.91
C ALA A 94 9.53 25.27 29.95
N THR A 95 10.22 25.25 31.09
CA THR A 95 9.76 24.73 32.37
C THR A 95 8.54 25.52 32.86
N SER A 96 7.33 24.96 32.75
CA SER A 96 6.23 25.14 33.73
C SER A 96 4.96 24.44 33.25
N THR A 97 4.48 23.51 34.08
CA THR A 97 3.09 23.07 34.29
C THR A 97 2.02 23.71 33.40
N GLY A 98 1.41 22.92 32.52
CA GLY A 98 0.29 23.37 31.69
C GLY A 98 -0.15 22.32 30.68
N SER A 99 -0.56 21.15 31.17
CA SER A 99 -1.32 20.18 30.40
C SER A 99 -2.74 20.74 30.23
N SER A 100 -3.07 21.33 29.08
CA SER A 100 -4.46 21.38 28.62
C SER A 100 -4.81 20.03 27.98
N SER A 101 -4.77 19.01 28.82
CA SER A 101 -5.29 17.68 28.56
C SER A 101 -6.80 17.80 28.40
N TYR A 102 -7.35 17.12 27.41
CA TYR A 102 -8.78 16.81 27.26
C TYR A 102 -9.42 16.34 28.58
N SER A 103 -8.62 15.86 29.55
CA SER A 103 -9.05 15.58 30.93
C SER A 103 -9.50 16.79 31.76
N SER A 104 -9.19 18.04 31.35
CA SER A 104 -9.62 19.26 32.08
C SER A 104 -10.92 19.86 31.55
N LEU A 105 -11.51 19.29 30.48
CA LEU A 105 -12.78 19.76 29.94
C LEU A 105 -13.95 19.28 30.81
N SER A 106 -14.96 20.14 30.97
CA SER A 106 -16.25 19.74 31.55
C SER A 106 -16.93 18.74 30.61
N ASP A 107 -17.79 17.89 31.15
CA ASP A 107 -18.46 16.85 30.34
C ASP A 107 -19.24 17.44 29.16
N LYS A 108 -19.84 18.63 29.34
CA LYS A 108 -20.49 19.38 28.24
C LYS A 108 -19.50 19.86 27.17
N GLY A 109 -18.36 20.40 27.57
CA GLY A 109 -17.30 20.83 26.63
C GLY A 109 -16.66 19.64 25.91
N LEU A 110 -16.48 18.52 26.60
CA LEU A 110 -15.98 17.27 26.04
C LEU A 110 -16.97 16.68 25.02
N CYS A 111 -18.27 16.65 25.34
CA CYS A 111 -19.32 16.19 24.44
C CYS A 111 -19.49 17.07 23.18
N TYR A 112 -19.22 18.38 23.27
CA TYR A 112 -19.25 19.28 22.11
C TYR A 112 -18.27 18.84 21.02
N PHE A 113 -17.04 18.48 21.40
CA PHE A 113 -16.01 18.03 20.46
C PHE A 113 -16.09 16.53 20.14
N ALA A 114 -16.67 15.73 21.04
CA ALA A 114 -16.82 14.29 20.87
C ALA A 114 -17.96 13.88 19.92
N LEU A 115 -18.93 14.76 19.63
CA LEU A 115 -20.08 14.47 18.77
C LEU A 115 -19.96 15.12 17.38
N THR A 116 -20.54 14.49 16.35
CA THR A 116 -20.63 15.07 15.00
C THR A 116 -21.47 16.35 15.00
N SER A 117 -21.02 17.40 14.31
CA SER A 117 -21.63 18.75 14.42
C SER A 117 -23.01 18.89 13.76
N SER A 118 -23.41 18.01 12.83
CA SER A 118 -24.51 18.35 11.91
C SER A 118 -25.36 17.20 11.32
N SER A 119 -25.20 15.93 11.71
CA SER A 119 -25.98 14.82 11.13
C SER A 119 -26.78 14.03 12.16
N LYS A 120 -28.08 13.81 11.89
CA LYS A 120 -28.83 12.69 12.47
C LYS A 120 -28.60 11.47 11.57
N PRO A 121 -28.24 10.28 12.11
CA PRO A 121 -28.15 9.96 13.53
C PRO A 121 -26.86 10.49 14.20
N LEU A 122 -26.98 10.83 15.48
CA LEU A 122 -25.89 11.32 16.33
C LEU A 122 -24.82 10.22 16.51
N ALA A 123 -23.57 10.53 16.20
CA ALA A 123 -22.45 9.59 16.31
C ALA A 123 -21.21 10.24 16.93
N TRP A 124 -20.29 9.40 17.40
CA TRP A 124 -18.97 9.83 17.86
C TRP A 124 -18.17 10.41 16.68
N ASN A 125 -17.55 11.56 16.91
CA ASN A 125 -16.76 12.26 15.92
C ASN A 125 -15.47 11.47 15.58
N ARG A 126 -15.44 10.87 14.39
CA ARG A 126 -14.31 10.06 13.91
C ARG A 126 -13.10 10.88 13.46
N ILE A 127 -13.27 12.19 13.29
CA ILE A 127 -12.19 13.12 12.88
C ILE A 127 -11.32 13.47 14.09
N ASN A 128 -11.89 13.49 15.30
CA ASN A 128 -11.18 13.83 16.54
C ASN A 128 -11.42 12.75 17.63
N PRO A 129 -10.83 11.55 17.49
CA PRO A 129 -11.15 10.40 18.33
C PRO A 129 -10.79 10.60 19.82
N ASN A 130 -9.83 11.48 20.13
CA ASN A 130 -9.35 11.68 21.52
C ASN A 130 -10.45 12.21 22.46
N PHE A 131 -11.33 13.10 22.00
CA PHE A 131 -12.45 13.61 22.81
C PHE A 131 -13.54 12.54 22.99
N ALA A 132 -13.79 11.73 21.95
CA ALA A 132 -14.72 10.62 22.03
C ALA A 132 -14.22 9.50 22.96
N ASN A 133 -12.91 9.23 22.96
CA ASN A 133 -12.30 8.24 23.83
C ASN A 133 -12.28 8.70 25.29
N GLU A 134 -11.97 9.96 25.57
CA GLU A 134 -12.03 10.51 26.94
C GLU A 134 -13.49 10.60 27.44
N ALA A 135 -14.47 10.92 26.59
CA ALA A 135 -15.89 10.87 26.95
C ALA A 135 -16.33 9.45 27.33
N LYS A 136 -15.94 8.45 26.54
CA LYS A 136 -16.20 7.03 26.84
C LYS A 136 -15.50 6.58 28.11
N ARG A 137 -14.26 7.03 28.36
CA ARG A 137 -13.51 6.73 29.59
C ARG A 137 -14.21 7.24 30.85
N ARG A 138 -14.92 8.38 30.76
CA ARG A 138 -15.77 8.93 31.84
C ARG A 138 -17.15 8.27 31.94
N GLY A 139 -17.43 7.26 31.12
CA GLY A 139 -18.71 6.57 31.10
C GLY A 139 -19.84 7.35 30.40
N LEU A 140 -19.53 8.41 29.65
CA LEU A 140 -20.55 9.19 28.93
C LEU A 140 -21.01 8.45 27.66
N THR A 141 -22.31 8.21 27.56
CA THR A 141 -22.96 7.64 26.38
C THR A 141 -23.29 8.70 25.34
N LEU A 142 -23.56 8.29 24.09
CA LEU A 142 -24.05 9.19 23.03
C LEU A 142 -25.32 9.93 23.46
N GLN A 143 -26.20 9.27 24.23
CA GLN A 143 -27.46 9.83 24.72
C GLN A 143 -27.25 10.85 25.83
N GLN A 144 -26.33 10.59 26.77
CA GLN A 144 -25.94 11.56 27.81
C GLN A 144 -25.22 12.77 27.20
N CYS A 145 -24.31 12.55 26.25
CA CYS A 145 -23.66 13.66 25.54
C CYS A 145 -24.65 14.47 24.69
N ALA A 146 -25.62 13.82 24.04
CA ALA A 146 -26.67 14.51 23.30
C ALA A 146 -27.56 15.35 24.24
N SER A 147 -27.91 14.82 25.42
CA SER A 147 -28.68 15.51 26.45
C SER A 147 -27.94 16.73 27.01
N LEU A 148 -26.65 16.60 27.35
CA LEU A 148 -25.79 17.70 27.80
C LEU A 148 -25.64 18.83 26.76
N MET A 149 -25.77 18.46 25.48
CA MET A 149 -25.71 19.37 24.33
C MET A 149 -27.08 19.89 23.87
N GLY A 150 -28.18 19.51 24.54
CA GLY A 150 -29.54 19.92 24.16
C GLY A 150 -30.03 19.36 22.82
N ARG A 151 -29.56 18.18 22.41
CA ARG A 151 -29.88 17.53 21.12
C ARG A 151 -30.80 16.32 21.32
N SER A 152 -31.89 16.24 20.55
CA SER A 152 -32.85 15.12 20.60
C SER A 152 -32.32 13.84 19.94
N THR A 153 -32.35 12.73 20.67
CA THR A 153 -31.96 11.39 20.23
C THR A 153 -33.14 10.62 19.66
N GLN A 154 -33.28 10.59 18.33
CA GLN A 154 -34.00 9.51 17.66
C GLN A 154 -32.98 8.39 17.43
N VAL A 155 -33.17 7.28 18.16
CA VAL A 155 -32.33 6.08 18.10
C VAL A 155 -32.70 5.31 16.84
N ALA A 156 -31.75 5.13 15.92
CA ALA A 156 -31.90 4.19 14.80
C ALA A 156 -31.15 2.90 15.14
N THR A 157 -31.91 1.86 15.44
CA THR A 157 -31.50 0.46 15.28
C THR A 157 -31.43 0.16 13.79
N SER A 158 -30.24 0.00 13.22
CA SER A 158 -30.02 -0.82 12.03
C SER A 158 -28.52 -1.05 11.78
N THR A 159 -28.15 -2.32 11.86
CA THR A 159 -27.18 -2.98 11.00
C THR A 159 -27.41 -2.61 9.53
N GLY A 160 -26.37 -2.20 8.82
CA GLY A 160 -26.43 -2.00 7.37
C GLY A 160 -25.11 -1.50 6.81
N SER A 161 -24.34 -2.38 6.20
CA SER A 161 -23.35 -1.98 5.20
C SER A 161 -24.07 -1.12 4.16
N SER A 162 -23.62 0.11 3.94
CA SER A 162 -24.27 1.01 2.99
C SER A 162 -24.23 0.44 1.57
N GLN A 163 -25.34 -0.14 1.10
CA GLN A 163 -25.58 -0.43 -0.32
C GLN A 163 -25.92 0.89 -1.04
N TYR A 164 -24.88 1.63 -1.44
CA TYR A 164 -25.02 2.78 -2.34
C TYR A 164 -25.43 2.37 -3.78
N SER A 165 -25.41 1.06 -4.08
CA SER A 165 -25.98 0.47 -5.31
C SER A 165 -27.48 0.73 -5.49
N SER A 166 -28.22 1.02 -4.41
CA SER A 166 -29.65 1.38 -4.48
C SER A 166 -29.92 2.88 -4.69
N TRP A 167 -28.88 3.72 -4.75
CA TRP A 167 -29.06 5.18 -4.78
C TRP A 167 -29.48 5.66 -6.17
N PRO A 168 -30.41 6.62 -6.27
CA PRO A 168 -30.70 7.30 -7.54
C PRO A 168 -29.47 8.05 -8.05
N ASP A 169 -29.26 8.07 -9.37
CA ASP A 169 -28.09 8.68 -10.01
C ASP A 169 -27.86 10.15 -9.60
N LYS A 170 -28.93 10.92 -9.41
CA LYS A 170 -28.84 12.31 -8.91
C LYS A 170 -28.21 12.38 -7.52
N ARG A 171 -28.56 11.47 -6.61
CA ARG A 171 -28.01 11.39 -5.25
C ARG A 171 -26.57 10.91 -5.29
N LEU A 172 -26.27 9.92 -6.12
CA LEU A 172 -24.93 9.40 -6.31
C LEU A 172 -23.99 10.46 -6.90
N CYS A 173 -24.45 11.24 -7.87
CA CYS A 173 -23.72 12.38 -8.45
C CYS A 173 -23.42 13.49 -7.45
N LEU A 174 -24.32 13.77 -6.50
CA LEU A 174 -24.11 14.80 -5.47
C LEU A 174 -22.95 14.47 -4.52
N VAL A 175 -22.72 13.17 -4.24
CA VAL A 175 -21.68 12.72 -3.31
C VAL A 175 -20.39 12.29 -4.00
N SER A 176 -20.44 11.98 -5.30
CA SER A 176 -19.27 11.58 -6.09
C SER A 176 -18.60 12.75 -6.81
N THR A 177 -19.21 13.94 -6.85
CA THR A 177 -18.61 15.11 -7.50
C THR A 177 -18.48 16.31 -6.55
N GLY A 178 -17.32 16.97 -6.59
CA GLY A 178 -16.95 18.09 -5.73
C GLY A 178 -16.38 19.25 -6.55
N TYR A 179 -16.42 20.47 -6.00
CA TYR A 179 -15.69 21.60 -6.60
C TYR A 179 -14.28 21.61 -6.04
N VAL A 180 -13.28 21.77 -6.91
CA VAL A 180 -11.89 21.88 -6.48
C VAL A 180 -11.72 23.19 -5.68
N SER A 181 -11.49 23.09 -4.37
CA SER A 181 -11.33 24.24 -3.49
C SER A 181 -9.87 24.68 -3.45
N THR A 182 -9.60 25.92 -3.88
CA THR A 182 -8.26 26.56 -3.78
C THR A 182 -8.22 27.65 -2.71
N GLY A 183 -9.09 27.53 -1.69
CA GLY A 183 -9.03 28.38 -0.50
C GLY A 183 -9.77 29.71 -0.57
N TYR A 184 -10.12 30.24 -1.76
CA TYR A 184 -10.96 31.45 -1.84
C TYR A 184 -12.07 31.46 -2.91
N HIS A 185 -12.06 30.60 -3.95
CA HIS A 185 -13.20 30.41 -4.87
C HIS A 185 -13.39 28.92 -5.26
N SER A 186 -14.63 28.52 -5.55
CA SER A 186 -15.00 27.17 -6.01
C SER A 186 -14.56 26.95 -7.46
N GLY A 187 -13.58 26.06 -7.69
CA GLY A 187 -13.09 25.65 -9.01
C GLY A 187 -14.06 24.73 -9.76
N PRO A 188 -13.67 24.17 -10.92
CA PRO A 188 -14.57 23.36 -11.77
C PRO A 188 -15.06 22.09 -11.04
N LEU A 189 -16.26 21.64 -11.40
CA LEU A 189 -16.82 20.39 -10.87
C LEU A 189 -15.98 19.20 -11.38
N ALA A 190 -15.51 18.36 -10.46
CA ALA A 190 -14.70 17.19 -10.75
C ALA A 190 -15.16 15.99 -9.92
N TRP A 191 -14.62 14.80 -10.20
CA TRP A 191 -14.79 13.65 -9.31
C TRP A 191 -14.18 13.94 -7.94
N GLU A 192 -14.85 13.51 -6.89
CA GLU A 192 -14.38 13.66 -5.52
C GLU A 192 -13.08 12.85 -5.32
N THR A 193 -12.05 13.49 -4.76
CA THR A 193 -10.72 12.89 -4.60
C THR A 193 -10.47 12.40 -3.17
N LEU A 194 -11.36 12.73 -2.24
CA LEU A 194 -11.27 12.27 -0.86
C LEU A 194 -11.56 10.76 -0.77
N PRO A 195 -10.72 9.95 -0.09
CA PRO A 195 -10.87 8.50 0.00
C PRO A 195 -12.24 8.02 0.51
N THR A 196 -12.91 8.83 1.33
CA THR A 196 -14.25 8.56 1.87
C THR A 196 -15.35 8.47 0.81
N TYR A 197 -15.14 9.04 -0.37
CA TYR A 197 -16.12 9.07 -1.47
C TYR A 197 -15.73 8.17 -2.64
N PHE A 198 -14.59 7.48 -2.55
CA PHE A 198 -14.06 6.65 -3.63
C PHE A 198 -15.06 5.57 -4.09
N SER A 199 -15.73 4.89 -3.15
CA SER A 199 -16.75 3.88 -3.47
C SER A 199 -17.96 4.47 -4.22
N HIS A 200 -18.37 5.70 -3.91
CA HIS A 200 -19.45 6.41 -4.59
C HIS A 200 -19.03 6.87 -5.99
N VAL A 201 -17.77 7.26 -6.16
CA VAL A 201 -17.19 7.61 -7.48
C VAL A 201 -17.09 6.38 -8.37
N GLN A 202 -16.69 5.22 -7.83
CA GLN A 202 -16.63 3.98 -8.59
C GLN A 202 -18.02 3.50 -9.00
N GLU A 203 -19.00 3.55 -8.09
CA GLU A 203 -20.40 3.21 -8.39
C GLU A 203 -21.03 4.19 -9.42
N ALA A 204 -20.65 5.48 -9.40
CA ALA A 204 -21.12 6.42 -10.43
C ALA A 204 -20.54 6.08 -11.80
N LYS A 205 -19.25 5.72 -11.85
CA LYS A 205 -18.55 5.35 -13.09
C LYS A 205 -19.03 4.01 -13.66
N SER A 206 -19.32 3.01 -12.81
CA SER A 206 -19.85 1.70 -13.25
C SER A 206 -21.20 1.84 -13.96
N ARG A 207 -22.00 2.85 -13.60
CA ARG A 207 -23.28 3.20 -14.26
C ARG A 207 -23.13 4.08 -15.50
N GLY A 208 -21.89 4.37 -15.92
CA GLY A 208 -21.62 5.24 -17.06
C GLY A 208 -21.88 6.73 -16.81
N LEU A 209 -21.99 7.18 -15.55
CA LEU A 209 -22.15 8.61 -15.24
C LEU A 209 -20.84 9.34 -15.46
N THR A 210 -20.89 10.47 -16.16
CA THR A 210 -19.76 11.40 -16.33
C THR A 210 -19.95 12.63 -15.45
N VAL A 211 -18.88 13.36 -15.13
CA VAL A 211 -19.00 14.63 -14.37
C VAL A 211 -19.95 15.61 -15.05
N ARG A 212 -19.95 15.66 -16.39
CA ARG A 212 -20.90 16.44 -17.20
C ARG A 212 -22.35 15.96 -17.02
N ARG A 213 -22.58 14.64 -17.02
CA ARG A 213 -23.91 14.07 -16.79
C ARG A 213 -24.39 14.35 -15.36
N CYS A 214 -23.49 14.24 -14.39
CA CYS A 214 -23.75 14.57 -13.00
C CYS A 214 -24.07 16.04 -12.77
N ALA A 215 -23.37 16.96 -13.45
CA ALA A 215 -23.70 18.38 -13.44
C ALA A 215 -25.13 18.64 -13.93
N LYS A 216 -25.53 18.03 -15.05
CA LYS A 216 -26.91 18.13 -15.59
C LYS A 216 -27.96 17.55 -14.64
N LEU A 217 -27.69 16.38 -14.04
CA LEU A 217 -28.64 15.72 -13.12
C LEU A 217 -28.81 16.48 -11.80
N THR A 218 -27.77 17.18 -11.34
CA THR A 218 -27.75 17.89 -10.05
C THR A 218 -28.01 19.38 -10.18
N GLY A 219 -28.05 19.93 -11.39
CA GLY A 219 -28.21 21.37 -11.64
C GLY A 219 -26.98 22.20 -11.23
N ARG A 220 -25.81 21.58 -11.12
CA ARG A 220 -24.57 22.24 -10.71
C ARG A 220 -23.84 22.83 -11.93
N PRO A 221 -23.33 24.07 -11.88
CA PRO A 221 -22.56 24.65 -12.97
C PRO A 221 -21.33 23.79 -13.32
N PHE A 222 -21.11 23.59 -14.61
CA PHE A 222 -20.04 22.76 -15.18
C PHE A 222 -19.45 23.46 -16.39
N GLU A 223 -18.14 23.72 -16.34
CA GLU A 223 -17.37 24.20 -17.49
C GLU A 223 -16.72 23.01 -18.19
N GLU A 224 -16.85 22.97 -19.52
CA GLU A 224 -16.31 21.90 -20.34
C GLU A 224 -14.78 22.01 -20.40
N ALA A 225 -14.07 21.02 -19.88
CA ALA A 225 -12.61 20.98 -19.97
C ALA A 225 -12.18 20.66 -21.41
N SER A 226 -11.83 21.69 -22.18
CA SER A 226 -10.98 21.56 -23.37
C SER A 226 -9.53 21.53 -22.91
N ASN A 227 -8.87 20.37 -23.09
CA ASN A 227 -7.43 20.08 -22.91
C ASN A 227 -6.69 20.81 -21.77
N SER A 228 -6.05 20.02 -20.90
CA SER A 228 -5.24 20.43 -19.75
C SER A 228 -4.16 21.51 -19.99
N THR A 229 -3.86 21.87 -21.23
CA THR A 229 -3.02 23.02 -21.64
C THR A 229 -3.70 24.40 -21.55
N SER A 230 -5.04 24.51 -21.51
CA SER A 230 -5.75 25.80 -21.62
C SER A 230 -5.91 26.59 -20.30
N VAL A 231 -5.81 25.91 -19.14
CA VAL A 231 -5.96 26.55 -17.82
C VAL A 231 -4.74 27.39 -17.45
N LEU A 232 -3.55 26.99 -17.91
CA LEU A 232 -2.30 27.72 -17.64
C LEU A 232 -2.20 29.02 -18.44
N THR A 233 -2.76 29.07 -19.66
CA THR A 233 -2.73 30.25 -20.52
C THR A 233 -3.75 31.33 -20.14
N SER A 234 -4.79 30.98 -19.38
CA SER A 234 -5.85 31.93 -18.97
C SER A 234 -5.54 32.71 -17.70
N TRP A 235 -4.49 32.34 -16.95
CA TRP A 235 -4.08 33.06 -15.76
C TRP A 235 -3.27 34.30 -16.14
N ASN A 236 -3.51 35.42 -15.47
CA ASN A 236 -2.65 36.59 -15.61
C ASN A 236 -1.36 36.42 -14.78
N ASP A 237 -0.35 37.23 -15.10
CA ASP A 237 0.99 37.09 -14.52
C ASP A 237 1.00 37.33 -13.00
N GLU A 238 0.12 38.20 -12.48
CA GLU A 238 -0.03 38.44 -11.04
C GLU A 238 -0.53 37.20 -10.30
N ARG A 239 -1.60 36.57 -10.81
CA ARG A 239 -2.18 35.34 -10.25
C ARG A 239 -1.21 34.17 -10.33
N LEU A 240 -0.48 34.07 -11.44
CA LEU A 240 0.56 33.06 -11.62
C LEU A 240 1.70 33.27 -10.60
N CYS A 241 2.17 34.51 -10.42
CA CYS A 241 3.22 34.87 -9.46
C CYS A 241 2.85 34.60 -7.99
N TRP A 242 1.58 34.71 -7.62
CA TRP A 242 1.10 34.43 -6.25
C TRP A 242 1.31 32.98 -5.81
N VAL A 243 1.21 32.04 -6.75
CA VAL A 243 1.24 30.58 -6.50
C VAL A 243 2.66 30.01 -6.61
N VAL A 244 3.52 30.63 -7.40
CA VAL A 244 4.85 30.09 -7.76
C VAL A 244 6.00 30.61 -6.90
N ILE A 245 5.78 31.59 -6.00
CA ILE A 245 6.81 32.11 -5.09
C ILE A 245 6.44 31.85 -3.62
N THR A 246 7.40 31.40 -2.81
CA THR A 246 7.17 31.04 -1.39
C THR A 246 6.64 32.21 -0.56
N THR A 247 5.71 31.97 0.36
CA THR A 247 5.07 33.01 1.20
C THR A 247 5.90 33.50 2.39
N SER A 248 6.98 32.79 2.77
CA SER A 248 7.63 32.99 4.07
C SER A 248 9.17 32.87 4.09
N ALA A 249 9.85 32.59 2.97
CA ALA A 249 11.31 32.42 2.94
C ALA A 249 12.05 33.70 2.50
N LYS A 250 13.12 34.06 3.23
CA LYS A 250 14.18 34.98 2.77
C LYS A 250 15.48 34.17 2.60
N PRO A 251 16.09 34.12 1.41
CA PRO A 251 15.71 34.81 0.17
C PRO A 251 14.48 34.19 -0.54
N LEU A 252 13.76 35.00 -1.31
CA LEU A 252 12.64 34.58 -2.16
C LEU A 252 13.09 33.42 -3.08
N ALA A 253 12.32 32.33 -3.11
CA ALA A 253 12.55 31.18 -3.97
C ALA A 253 11.26 30.78 -4.69
N TRP A 254 11.42 30.05 -5.80
CA TRP A 254 10.29 29.36 -6.44
C TRP A 254 9.74 28.32 -5.47
N ASP A 255 8.43 28.30 -5.27
CA ASP A 255 7.80 27.42 -4.29
C ASP A 255 8.05 25.95 -4.67
N ARG A 256 8.52 25.16 -3.70
CA ARG A 256 8.82 23.74 -3.85
C ARG A 256 8.00 22.87 -2.91
N ILE A 257 7.07 23.45 -2.14
CA ILE A 257 6.34 22.71 -1.11
C ILE A 257 4.86 22.58 -1.51
N SER A 258 4.41 21.31 -1.53
CA SER A 258 3.04 20.78 -1.57
C SER A 258 2.32 20.69 -2.94
N LEU A 259 2.35 19.46 -3.48
CA LEU A 259 1.57 18.85 -4.57
C LEU A 259 2.24 18.79 -5.97
N PRO A 260 2.05 17.68 -6.73
CA PRO A 260 2.64 17.46 -8.07
C PRO A 260 2.28 18.55 -9.10
N VAL A 261 1.25 19.35 -8.82
CA VAL A 261 0.74 20.41 -9.72
C VAL A 261 1.63 21.67 -9.71
N SER A 262 2.48 21.88 -8.70
CA SER A 262 3.31 23.08 -8.55
C SER A 262 4.41 23.25 -9.61
N ALA A 263 4.90 22.15 -10.19
CA ALA A 263 5.97 22.18 -11.19
C ALA A 263 5.55 22.81 -12.53
N GLU A 264 4.31 22.56 -12.98
CA GLU A 264 3.79 23.05 -14.25
C GLU A 264 3.52 24.57 -14.22
N TYR A 265 3.05 25.11 -13.10
CA TYR A 265 2.87 26.57 -12.92
C TYR A 265 4.22 27.32 -12.88
N VAL A 266 5.24 26.74 -12.24
CA VAL A 266 6.60 27.31 -12.23
C VAL A 266 7.21 27.28 -13.63
N GLN A 267 6.96 26.23 -14.41
CA GLN A 267 7.39 26.17 -15.81
C GLN A 267 6.67 27.21 -16.68
N GLU A 268 5.36 27.39 -16.53
CA GLU A 268 4.61 28.41 -17.26
C GLU A 268 5.05 29.83 -16.89
N ALA A 269 5.33 30.11 -15.61
CA ALA A 269 5.86 31.41 -15.18
C ALA A 269 7.22 31.71 -15.82
N LYS A 270 8.09 30.71 -15.89
CA LYS A 270 9.40 30.81 -16.56
C LYS A 270 9.26 30.98 -18.07
N ARG A 271 8.32 30.26 -18.71
CA ARG A 271 8.01 30.40 -20.14
C ARG A 271 7.57 31.82 -20.50
N ARG A 272 6.84 32.49 -19.61
CA ARG A 272 6.41 33.91 -19.75
C ARG A 272 7.49 34.93 -19.40
N GLY A 273 8.70 34.49 -19.05
CA GLY A 273 9.80 35.39 -18.69
C GLY A 273 9.66 36.04 -17.31
N LEU A 274 8.81 35.52 -16.42
CA LEU A 274 8.65 36.04 -15.07
C LEU A 274 9.84 35.63 -14.20
N THR A 275 10.50 36.61 -13.58
CA THR A 275 11.59 36.41 -12.62
C THR A 275 11.07 36.50 -11.19
N LEU A 276 11.83 35.99 -10.20
CA LEU A 276 11.47 36.13 -8.78
C LEU A 276 11.31 37.60 -8.37
N GLN A 277 12.13 38.51 -8.92
CA GLN A 277 12.00 39.96 -8.71
C GLN A 277 10.72 40.52 -9.36
N ARG A 278 10.39 40.08 -10.57
CA ARG A 278 9.17 40.53 -11.27
C ARG A 278 7.92 40.04 -10.56
N CYS A 279 7.91 38.78 -10.12
CA CYS A 279 6.82 38.21 -9.35
C CYS A 279 6.66 38.87 -7.99
N ALA A 280 7.75 39.13 -7.26
CA ALA A 280 7.69 39.85 -5.99
C ALA A 280 7.09 41.25 -6.15
N LYS A 281 7.39 41.95 -7.26
CA LYS A 281 6.80 43.25 -7.59
C LYS A 281 5.30 43.17 -7.92
N LEU A 282 4.87 42.16 -8.68
CA LEU A 282 3.47 41.94 -9.04
C LEU A 282 2.61 41.53 -7.83
N THR A 283 3.17 40.81 -6.87
CA THR A 283 2.45 40.33 -5.68
C THR A 283 2.62 41.24 -4.45
N GLY A 284 3.32 42.37 -4.57
CA GLY A 284 3.60 43.28 -3.46
C GLY A 284 4.54 42.75 -2.37
N ARG A 285 5.40 41.77 -2.67
CA ARG A 285 6.32 41.13 -1.70
C ARG A 285 7.72 41.78 -1.77
N SER A 286 8.35 42.04 -0.63
CA SER A 286 9.64 42.75 -0.54
C SER A 286 10.83 41.88 -0.98
N THR A 287 11.66 42.39 -1.89
CA THR A 287 12.95 41.80 -2.29
C THR A 287 14.09 42.51 -1.55
N GLN A 288 14.61 41.91 -0.48
CA GLN A 288 15.95 42.30 -0.02
C GLN A 288 16.98 41.52 -0.83
N VAL A 289 17.61 42.23 -1.77
CA VAL A 289 18.68 41.75 -2.67
C VAL A 289 20.02 42.04 -1.99
N ALA A 290 20.90 41.04 -1.89
CA ALA A 290 22.31 41.26 -1.56
C ALA A 290 23.00 41.97 -2.74
N THR A 291 23.66 43.08 -2.44
CA THR A 291 24.31 44.01 -3.37
C THR A 291 25.52 43.37 -4.09
N PRO A 292 25.71 43.59 -5.41
CA PRO A 292 27.01 43.40 -6.06
C PRO A 292 27.91 44.63 -5.87
N GLN A 293 29.20 44.39 -5.65
CA GLN A 293 30.27 45.39 -5.54
C GLN A 293 30.69 45.95 -6.93
N PRO A 294 31.20 47.19 -7.04
CA PRO A 294 31.30 47.93 -8.30
C PRO A 294 32.48 47.53 -9.20
N THR A 295 32.29 47.70 -10.50
CA THR A 295 33.31 47.67 -11.56
C THR A 295 34.24 48.90 -11.53
N GLN A 296 35.49 48.71 -11.94
CA GLN A 296 36.43 49.78 -12.31
C GLN A 296 36.94 49.60 -13.76
N PRO A 297 37.43 50.68 -14.41
CA PRO A 297 37.15 50.98 -15.82
C PRO A 297 38.15 50.41 -16.83
N ALA A 298 37.66 50.17 -18.05
CA ALA A 298 38.45 49.82 -19.22
C ALA A 298 39.02 51.08 -19.91
N TYR A 299 40.27 50.96 -20.38
CA TYR A 299 41.03 51.94 -21.18
C TYR A 299 40.39 52.20 -22.57
N PRO A 300 40.70 53.36 -23.22
CA PRO A 300 40.09 53.79 -24.47
C PRO A 300 40.56 52.97 -25.69
N PRO A 301 39.79 53.01 -26.80
CA PRO A 301 39.95 52.08 -27.92
C PRO A 301 41.09 52.50 -28.87
N PRO A 302 41.81 51.56 -29.51
CA PRO A 302 42.49 51.84 -30.76
C PRO A 302 41.50 51.77 -31.94
N THR A 303 41.66 52.73 -32.83
CA THR A 303 40.97 52.98 -34.10
C THR A 303 40.97 51.74 -35.02
N PRO A 304 39.91 51.52 -35.84
CA PRO A 304 39.73 50.27 -36.58
C PRO A 304 40.71 50.13 -37.74
N SER A 305 41.43 49.01 -37.77
CA SER A 305 42.00 48.45 -38.98
C SER A 305 40.91 47.63 -39.67
N ILE A 306 40.47 48.06 -40.85
CA ILE A 306 39.56 47.30 -41.71
C ILE A 306 40.31 46.03 -42.16
N ALA A 307 40.08 44.93 -41.45
CA ALA A 307 40.40 43.60 -41.94
C ALA A 307 39.28 43.17 -42.90
N ALA A 308 39.69 42.70 -44.09
CA ALA A 308 38.82 42.23 -45.15
C ALA A 308 37.71 41.30 -44.64
N ALA A 309 36.49 41.50 -45.14
CA ALA A 309 35.35 40.62 -44.86
C ALA A 309 35.75 39.17 -45.15
N LYS A 310 35.68 38.31 -44.12
CA LYS A 310 35.77 36.87 -44.31
C LYS A 310 34.67 36.44 -45.30
N PRO A 311 34.97 35.52 -46.24
CA PRO A 311 33.95 35.01 -47.16
C PRO A 311 32.75 34.49 -46.36
N LYS A 312 31.54 34.87 -46.79
CA LYS A 312 30.29 34.45 -46.17
C LYS A 312 30.18 32.93 -46.29
N ASP A 313 30.00 32.24 -45.17
CA ASP A 313 29.73 30.80 -45.17
C ASP A 313 28.35 30.53 -45.78
N THR A 314 28.29 29.55 -46.68
CA THR A 314 27.07 29.07 -47.32
C THR A 314 26.80 27.60 -47.02
N THR A 315 27.62 26.94 -46.20
CA THR A 315 27.48 25.53 -45.84
C THR A 315 26.69 25.38 -44.53
N PRO A 316 25.63 24.54 -44.49
CA PRO A 316 24.91 24.28 -43.24
C PRO A 316 25.63 23.34 -42.29
N PRO A 317 25.37 23.44 -40.97
CA PRO A 317 25.87 22.49 -39.98
C PRO A 317 25.47 21.04 -40.25
N VAL A 318 26.28 20.07 -39.84
CA VAL A 318 25.99 18.64 -39.94
C VAL A 318 25.57 18.10 -38.57
N ILE A 319 24.36 17.52 -38.48
CA ILE A 319 23.84 16.88 -37.27
C ILE A 319 24.15 15.38 -37.30
N ASP A 320 25.04 14.94 -36.42
CA ASP A 320 25.42 13.54 -36.22
C ASP A 320 24.67 12.93 -35.02
N ILE A 321 23.67 12.11 -35.35
CA ILE A 321 22.85 11.38 -34.39
C ILE A 321 22.20 10.17 -35.07
N ALA A 322 22.06 9.07 -34.31
CA ALA A 322 21.41 7.85 -34.78
C ALA A 322 19.96 8.13 -35.24
N SER A 323 19.59 7.62 -36.40
CA SER A 323 18.24 7.76 -36.97
C SER A 323 17.18 7.02 -36.16
N SER A 324 17.58 6.00 -35.38
CA SER A 324 16.72 5.31 -34.43
C SER A 324 17.42 5.02 -33.11
N ILE A 325 16.70 5.24 -32.00
CA ILE A 325 17.18 5.04 -30.62
C ILE A 325 16.15 4.21 -29.86
N ALA A 326 16.58 3.13 -29.20
CA ALA A 326 15.73 2.36 -28.30
C ALA A 326 15.82 2.93 -26.86
N ALA A 327 14.69 3.38 -26.33
CA ALA A 327 14.55 3.92 -24.98
C ALA A 327 14.08 2.85 -24.00
N GLN A 328 14.76 2.78 -22.84
CA GLN A 328 14.39 1.89 -21.73
C GLN A 328 13.45 2.56 -20.73
N THR A 329 13.54 3.90 -20.61
CA THR A 329 12.70 4.69 -19.71
C THR A 329 11.66 5.46 -20.51
N ASP A 330 10.63 5.95 -19.81
CA ASP A 330 9.67 6.87 -20.39
C ASP A 330 10.27 8.25 -20.67
N SER A 331 11.43 8.60 -20.10
CA SER A 331 12.16 9.83 -20.39
C SER A 331 13.67 9.58 -20.60
N PRO A 332 14.10 9.07 -21.77
CA PRO A 332 15.50 8.81 -22.05
C PRO A 332 16.28 10.11 -22.28
N THR A 333 17.55 10.13 -21.87
CA THR A 333 18.50 11.18 -22.29
C THR A 333 19.13 10.81 -23.62
N VAL A 334 18.81 11.59 -24.64
CA VAL A 334 19.34 11.47 -26.00
C VAL A 334 20.55 12.37 -26.15
N ARG A 335 21.60 11.85 -26.79
CA ARG A 335 22.87 12.55 -27.03
C ARG A 335 23.14 12.62 -28.54
N GLY A 336 23.60 13.76 -29.02
CA GLY A 336 24.02 13.96 -30.40
C GLY A 336 25.22 14.90 -30.48
N ARG A 337 25.78 15.02 -31.68
CA ARG A 337 26.83 15.99 -32.00
C ARG A 337 26.43 16.80 -33.23
N VAL A 338 26.85 18.05 -33.27
CA VAL A 338 26.74 18.90 -34.45
C VAL A 338 28.12 19.47 -34.77
N SER A 339 28.47 19.50 -36.05
CA SER A 339 29.74 20.03 -36.54
C SER A 339 29.51 20.96 -37.71
N ASP A 340 30.31 22.01 -37.81
CA ASP A 340 30.31 22.95 -38.93
C ASP A 340 31.76 23.33 -39.27
N THR A 341 32.04 23.78 -40.49
CA THR A 341 33.39 24.23 -40.88
C THR A 341 33.80 25.47 -40.08
N ASN A 342 32.81 26.27 -39.68
CA ASN A 342 32.95 27.38 -38.77
C ASN A 342 32.32 27.03 -37.40
N ARG A 343 31.43 27.89 -36.89
CA ARG A 343 30.87 27.77 -35.53
C ARG A 343 29.37 27.59 -35.59
N VAL A 344 28.90 26.57 -34.89
CA VAL A 344 27.47 26.33 -34.64
C VAL A 344 27.00 27.29 -33.56
N ALA A 345 25.98 28.09 -33.87
CA ALA A 345 25.41 29.07 -32.96
C ALA A 345 24.39 28.44 -32.00
N GLN A 346 23.55 27.53 -32.50
CA GLN A 346 22.46 26.94 -31.70
C GLN A 346 22.00 25.58 -32.23
N VAL A 347 21.55 24.71 -31.32
CA VAL A 347 20.77 23.50 -31.62
C VAL A 347 19.38 23.65 -30.99
N ILE A 348 18.35 23.27 -31.75
CA ILE A 348 16.94 23.37 -31.36
C ILE A 348 16.32 21.97 -31.50
N VAL A 349 15.65 21.50 -30.46
CA VAL A 349 14.92 20.22 -30.45
C VAL A 349 13.44 20.54 -30.28
N GLU A 350 12.61 20.25 -31.29
CA GLU A 350 11.16 20.54 -31.30
C GLU A 350 10.83 21.99 -30.89
N GLY A 351 11.60 22.96 -31.41
CA GLY A 351 11.41 24.39 -31.11
C GLY A 351 12.02 24.86 -29.78
N THR A 352 12.67 23.99 -29.00
CA THR A 352 13.37 24.37 -27.75
C THR A 352 14.88 24.34 -27.93
N ALA A 353 15.55 25.45 -27.62
CA ALA A 353 17.01 25.51 -27.64
C ALA A 353 17.63 24.57 -26.58
N VAL A 354 18.68 23.83 -26.96
CA VAL A 354 19.42 22.95 -26.06
C VAL A 354 20.85 23.44 -25.85
N ASP A 355 21.41 23.17 -24.67
CA ASP A 355 22.78 23.53 -24.36
C ASP A 355 23.75 22.82 -25.30
N LEU A 356 24.65 23.60 -25.90
CA LEU A 356 25.66 23.13 -26.84
C LEU A 356 27.05 23.20 -26.20
N GLY A 357 27.70 22.05 -26.08
CA GLY A 357 29.07 21.94 -25.60
C GLY A 357 30.07 22.55 -26.58
N SER A 358 31.24 22.96 -26.08
CA SER A 358 32.32 23.55 -26.90
C SER A 358 32.84 22.59 -28.00
N ASP A 359 32.59 21.30 -27.86
CA ASP A 359 32.93 20.26 -28.84
C ASP A 359 31.80 19.95 -29.82
N GLY A 360 30.68 20.68 -29.76
CA GLY A 360 29.49 20.44 -30.57
C GLY A 360 28.57 19.35 -30.03
N SER A 361 28.81 18.83 -28.82
CA SER A 361 27.90 17.85 -28.19
C SER A 361 26.64 18.53 -27.63
N PHE A 362 25.50 17.88 -27.77
CA PHE A 362 24.24 18.34 -27.15
C PHE A 362 23.46 17.14 -26.57
N THR A 363 22.64 17.42 -25.57
CA THR A 363 21.78 16.41 -24.95
C THR A 363 20.39 16.94 -24.66
N PHE A 364 19.37 16.10 -24.74
CA PHE A 364 18.02 16.44 -24.32
C PHE A 364 17.33 15.21 -23.70
N SER A 365 16.33 15.44 -22.86
CA SER A 365 15.48 14.37 -22.32
C SER A 365 14.02 14.73 -22.55
N ARG A 366 13.19 13.75 -22.91
CA ARG A 366 11.76 13.96 -23.15
C ARG A 366 10.95 12.70 -22.88
N TYR A 367 9.66 12.87 -22.65
CA TYR A 367 8.73 11.76 -22.60
C TYR A 367 8.64 11.01 -23.95
N VAL A 368 8.68 9.67 -23.90
CA VAL A 368 8.53 8.73 -25.01
C VAL A 368 7.41 7.74 -24.67
N PRO A 369 6.26 7.78 -25.36
CA PRO A 369 5.18 6.84 -25.13
C PRO A 369 5.55 5.41 -25.52
N VAL A 370 4.84 4.43 -24.98
CA VAL A 370 4.89 3.04 -25.44
C VAL A 370 4.55 3.02 -26.94
N GLY A 371 5.37 2.37 -27.77
CA GLY A 371 5.27 2.42 -29.23
C GLY A 371 6.20 3.44 -29.90
N GLY A 372 6.81 4.34 -29.11
CA GLY A 372 7.82 5.29 -29.57
C GLY A 372 7.28 6.63 -30.07
N THR A 373 8.21 7.51 -30.45
CA THR A 373 7.93 8.85 -30.99
C THR A 373 9.02 9.27 -31.98
N THR A 374 8.78 10.34 -32.73
CA THR A 374 9.78 10.97 -33.58
C THR A 374 10.19 12.32 -33.00
N VAL A 375 11.45 12.70 -33.17
CA VAL A 375 12.01 13.96 -32.68
C VAL A 375 12.76 14.68 -33.79
N ARG A 376 12.40 15.94 -34.00
CA ARG A 376 13.01 16.87 -34.95
C ARG A 376 14.07 17.72 -34.27
N ILE A 377 15.26 17.74 -34.86
CA ILE A 377 16.44 18.45 -34.38
C ILE A 377 16.89 19.39 -35.49
N GLU A 378 17.09 20.66 -35.16
CA GLU A 378 17.56 21.70 -36.06
C GLU A 378 18.89 22.27 -35.53
N ALA A 379 19.83 22.59 -36.42
CA ALA A 379 21.07 23.27 -36.08
C ALA A 379 21.28 24.49 -36.96
N ILE A 380 21.81 25.56 -36.36
CA ILE A 380 21.99 26.87 -36.99
C ILE A 380 23.41 27.36 -36.72
N ASP A 381 24.13 27.84 -37.74
CA ASP A 381 25.46 28.45 -37.62
C ASP A 381 25.41 29.96 -37.31
N GLU A 382 26.58 30.59 -37.15
CA GLU A 382 26.70 32.05 -36.94
C GLU A 382 26.31 32.91 -38.16
N TRP A 383 26.15 32.31 -39.35
CA TRP A 383 25.76 33.00 -40.60
C TRP A 383 24.29 32.76 -40.98
N GLY A 384 23.55 31.97 -40.20
CA GLY A 384 22.14 31.65 -40.37
C GLY A 384 21.83 30.44 -41.26
N ASN A 385 22.83 29.66 -41.69
CA ASN A 385 22.60 28.41 -42.42
C ASN A 385 22.01 27.35 -41.49
N ARG A 386 21.09 26.52 -42.02
CA ARG A 386 20.26 25.59 -41.22
C ARG A 386 20.33 24.17 -41.73
N SER A 387 20.37 23.20 -40.81
CA SER A 387 20.12 21.80 -41.09
C SER A 387 19.09 21.22 -40.15
N GLU A 388 18.42 20.16 -40.60
CA GLU A 388 17.35 19.48 -39.86
C GLU A 388 17.54 17.96 -39.92
N ARG A 389 17.20 17.27 -38.83
CA ARG A 389 17.24 15.82 -38.73
C ARG A 389 16.12 15.30 -37.84
N THR A 390 15.38 14.32 -38.35
CA THR A 390 14.34 13.61 -37.59
C THR A 390 14.82 12.23 -37.17
N ILE A 391 14.69 11.91 -35.88
CA ILE A 391 15.06 10.62 -35.31
C ILE A 391 13.83 9.89 -34.75
N LYS A 392 13.84 8.56 -34.76
CA LYS A 392 12.78 7.73 -34.16
C LYS A 392 13.25 7.14 -32.83
N ILE A 393 12.57 7.46 -31.74
CA ILE A 393 12.84 6.89 -30.42
C ILE A 393 11.78 5.84 -30.11
N SER A 394 12.12 4.56 -30.06
CA SER A 394 11.20 3.47 -29.73
C SER A 394 11.23 3.14 -28.24
N ARG A 395 10.07 2.87 -27.63
CA ARG A 395 9.97 2.34 -26.26
C ARG A 395 9.10 1.09 -26.26
N ALA A 396 9.68 -0.04 -25.87
CA ALA A 396 8.98 -1.30 -25.75
C ALA A 396 8.07 -1.31 -24.50
N VAL A 397 7.02 -2.12 -24.55
CA VAL A 397 6.29 -2.50 -23.34
C VAL A 397 7.23 -3.38 -22.53
N VAL A 398 7.65 -2.91 -21.35
CA VAL A 398 8.23 -3.81 -20.35
C VAL A 398 7.05 -4.59 -19.78
N GLN A 399 6.84 -5.82 -20.26
CA GLN A 399 5.96 -6.75 -19.58
C GLN A 399 6.64 -7.09 -18.26
N VAL A 400 6.20 -6.45 -17.17
CA VAL A 400 6.59 -6.86 -15.84
C VAL A 400 5.81 -8.14 -15.57
N THR A 401 6.39 -9.28 -15.94
CA THR A 401 6.02 -10.55 -15.35
C THR A 401 6.60 -10.54 -13.95
N ASP A 402 5.89 -9.96 -12.99
CA ASP A 402 6.14 -10.25 -11.58
C ASP A 402 5.89 -11.74 -11.43
N THR A 403 6.92 -12.58 -11.55
CA THR A 403 6.87 -13.95 -11.03
C THR A 403 6.67 -13.81 -9.54
N ILE A 404 5.42 -13.91 -9.10
CA ILE A 404 5.05 -13.87 -7.70
C ILE A 404 5.70 -15.09 -7.06
N SER A 405 6.75 -14.88 -6.29
CA SER A 405 7.41 -15.92 -5.52
C SER A 405 6.87 -15.87 -4.09
N PHE A 406 6.29 -16.98 -3.66
CA PHE A 406 5.88 -17.16 -2.26
C PHE A 406 7.05 -17.76 -1.47
N PRO A 407 7.36 -17.21 -0.28
CA PRO A 407 8.27 -17.88 0.64
C PRO A 407 7.76 -19.29 0.95
N ARG A 408 8.64 -20.28 0.93
CA ARG A 408 8.27 -21.63 1.38
C ARG A 408 7.83 -21.60 2.84
N LEU A 409 6.92 -22.51 3.18
CA LEU A 409 6.60 -22.81 4.57
C LEU A 409 7.81 -23.47 5.22
N ASP A 410 8.15 -23.01 6.41
CA ASP A 410 9.23 -23.56 7.21
C ASP A 410 8.77 -23.72 8.67
N PRO A 411 8.22 -24.89 9.03
CA PRO A 411 7.74 -25.12 10.38
C PRO A 411 8.88 -25.11 11.41
N THR A 412 10.16 -25.12 11.00
CA THR A 412 11.30 -25.05 11.93
C THR A 412 11.56 -23.65 12.48
N THR A 413 10.98 -22.62 11.86
CA THR A 413 11.08 -21.23 12.31
C THR A 413 10.29 -20.96 13.60
N ILE A 414 9.34 -21.83 13.93
CA ILE A 414 8.52 -21.74 15.14
C ILE A 414 8.79 -22.91 16.09
N SER A 415 8.87 -22.58 17.38
CA SER A 415 8.98 -23.55 18.47
C SER A 415 7.95 -23.20 19.54
N GLY A 416 6.69 -23.53 19.24
CA GLY A 416 5.58 -23.39 20.17
C GLY A 416 5.77 -24.19 21.45
N ARG A 417 5.10 -23.73 22.50
CA ARG A 417 5.11 -24.35 23.82
C ARG A 417 4.58 -25.78 23.72
N PRO A 418 5.31 -26.78 24.23
CA PRO A 418 4.85 -28.16 24.23
C PRO A 418 3.50 -28.32 24.96
N ASN A 419 2.58 -29.06 24.36
CA ASN A 419 1.27 -29.39 24.92
C ASN A 419 1.08 -30.91 24.98
N GLN A 420 1.52 -31.53 26.07
CA GLN A 420 1.47 -32.99 26.23
C GLN A 420 0.03 -33.54 26.24
N ASN A 421 -0.95 -32.69 26.53
CA ASN A 421 -2.37 -33.02 26.58
C ASN A 421 -3.09 -32.55 25.31
N ALA A 422 -2.43 -32.57 24.17
CA ALA A 422 -3.06 -32.29 22.87
C ALA A 422 -3.10 -33.54 21.99
N LEU A 423 -4.16 -33.64 21.17
CA LEU A 423 -4.34 -34.64 20.11
C LEU A 423 -4.60 -33.91 18.79
N ALA A 424 -4.07 -34.44 17.69
CA ALA A 424 -4.37 -33.94 16.34
C ALA A 424 -4.86 -35.06 15.43
N LEU A 425 -6.02 -34.86 14.79
CA LEU A 425 -6.49 -35.66 13.66
C LEU A 425 -6.39 -34.82 12.38
N ILE A 426 -5.53 -35.24 11.46
CA ILE A 426 -5.15 -34.47 10.27
C ILE A 426 -5.49 -35.33 9.06
N ILE A 427 -6.30 -34.80 8.16
CA ILE A 427 -6.84 -35.50 7.00
C ILE A 427 -6.61 -34.63 5.76
N GLY A 428 -6.00 -35.19 4.73
CA GLY A 428 -5.80 -34.51 3.44
C GLY A 428 -6.10 -35.45 2.29
N VAL A 429 -7.07 -35.11 1.45
CA VAL A 429 -7.46 -35.95 0.32
C VAL A 429 -7.35 -35.14 -0.95
N GLU A 430 -6.34 -35.46 -1.77
CA GLU A 430 -6.15 -34.87 -3.09
C GLU A 430 -6.73 -35.77 -4.17
N ASP A 431 -6.23 -37.01 -4.24
CA ASP A 431 -6.59 -37.96 -5.30
C ASP A 431 -7.79 -38.79 -4.87
N TYR A 432 -8.99 -38.41 -5.30
CA TYR A 432 -10.23 -39.12 -5.00
C TYR A 432 -10.48 -40.29 -5.96
N GLU A 433 -11.16 -41.34 -5.51
CA GLU A 433 -11.58 -42.46 -6.37
C GLU A 433 -12.69 -42.06 -7.35
N ASP A 434 -13.67 -41.27 -6.88
CA ASP A 434 -14.89 -40.89 -7.64
C ASP A 434 -15.15 -39.37 -7.65
N ALA A 435 -14.09 -38.55 -7.56
CA ALA A 435 -14.20 -37.09 -7.67
C ALA A 435 -12.94 -36.46 -8.31
N PRO A 436 -13.04 -35.24 -8.87
CA PRO A 436 -11.88 -34.51 -9.35
C PRO A 436 -10.82 -34.30 -8.26
N PRO A 437 -9.52 -34.16 -8.58
CA PRO A 437 -8.50 -33.94 -7.58
C PRO A 437 -8.69 -32.62 -6.79
N ALA A 438 -8.45 -32.66 -5.48
CA ALA A 438 -8.33 -31.46 -4.64
C ALA A 438 -6.85 -31.08 -4.49
N LYS A 439 -6.29 -30.53 -5.56
CA LYS A 439 -4.85 -30.25 -5.70
C LYS A 439 -4.19 -29.68 -4.43
N TYR A 440 -3.10 -30.30 -4.00
CA TYR A 440 -2.29 -30.03 -2.79
C TYR A 440 -2.90 -30.39 -1.43
N ALA A 441 -4.09 -30.97 -1.36
CA ALA A 441 -4.74 -31.23 -0.07
C ALA A 441 -3.98 -32.24 0.80
N ASP A 442 -3.33 -33.25 0.21
CA ASP A 442 -2.50 -34.20 0.95
C ASP A 442 -1.20 -33.56 1.45
N ASN A 443 -0.56 -32.70 0.63
CA ASN A 443 0.62 -31.92 0.99
C ASN A 443 0.29 -30.92 2.10
N ASP A 444 -0.86 -30.25 2.02
CA ASP A 444 -1.38 -29.37 3.08
C ASP A 444 -1.47 -30.14 4.42
N ALA A 445 -2.01 -31.36 4.42
CA ALA A 445 -2.11 -32.21 5.61
C ALA A 445 -0.75 -32.69 6.13
N GLN A 446 0.16 -33.09 5.23
CA GLN A 446 1.51 -33.52 5.59
C GLN A 446 2.29 -32.38 6.26
N VAL A 447 2.28 -31.19 5.66
CA VAL A 447 2.96 -30.02 6.22
C VAL A 447 2.27 -29.53 7.50
N PHE A 448 0.94 -29.55 7.56
CA PHE A 448 0.21 -29.20 8.79
C PHE A 448 0.55 -30.13 9.95
N SER A 449 0.87 -31.41 9.71
CA SER A 449 1.38 -32.34 10.74
C SER A 449 2.64 -31.81 11.43
N ASP A 450 3.54 -31.19 10.67
CA ASP A 450 4.73 -30.54 11.24
C ASP A 450 4.39 -29.29 12.05
N TYR A 451 3.42 -28.47 11.61
CA TYR A 451 2.96 -27.31 12.38
C TYR A 451 2.17 -27.72 13.63
N ALA A 452 1.39 -28.81 13.59
CA ALA A 452 0.74 -29.36 14.76
C ALA A 452 1.78 -29.74 15.82
N ARG A 453 2.89 -30.37 15.41
CA ARG A 453 3.98 -30.68 16.32
C ARG A 453 4.72 -29.44 16.81
N ARG A 454 5.12 -28.55 15.91
CA ARG A 454 6.07 -27.46 16.20
C ARG A 454 5.41 -26.19 16.69
N ALA A 455 4.29 -25.77 16.11
CA ALA A 455 3.58 -24.56 16.51
C ALA A 455 2.53 -24.84 17.60
N LEU A 456 1.71 -25.88 17.42
CA LEU A 456 0.65 -26.22 18.39
C LEU A 456 1.16 -27.09 19.56
N GLY A 457 2.42 -27.56 19.49
CA GLY A 457 3.07 -28.31 20.57
C GLY A 457 2.57 -29.74 20.74
N VAL A 458 1.88 -30.31 19.75
CA VAL A 458 1.28 -31.66 19.83
C VAL A 458 2.38 -32.72 19.78
N PRO A 459 2.43 -33.68 20.74
CA PRO A 459 3.38 -34.78 20.70
C PRO A 459 3.23 -35.63 19.43
N GLN A 460 4.33 -36.10 18.85
CA GLN A 460 4.30 -36.87 17.60
C GLN A 460 3.40 -38.12 17.68
N ASN A 461 3.38 -38.81 18.82
CA ASN A 461 2.54 -39.98 19.09
C ASN A 461 1.04 -39.63 19.26
N ASN A 462 0.73 -38.35 19.40
CA ASN A 462 -0.61 -37.80 19.52
C ASN A 462 -1.11 -37.18 18.21
N ILE A 463 -0.43 -37.42 17.09
CA ILE A 463 -0.83 -36.97 15.76
C ILE A 463 -1.25 -38.18 14.93
N LYS A 464 -2.47 -38.14 14.37
CA LYS A 464 -2.98 -39.11 13.40
C LYS A 464 -3.14 -38.41 12.06
N LEU A 465 -2.26 -38.75 11.12
CA LEU A 465 -2.31 -38.27 9.74
C LEU A 465 -2.93 -39.35 8.84
N LEU A 466 -3.92 -38.96 8.03
CA LEU A 466 -4.54 -39.78 6.98
C LEU A 466 -4.48 -39.01 5.67
N THR A 467 -3.98 -39.64 4.61
CA THR A 467 -3.89 -39.01 3.27
C THR A 467 -4.35 -39.96 2.18
N ASN A 468 -5.05 -39.43 1.16
CA ASN A 468 -5.52 -40.15 -0.03
C ASN A 468 -6.12 -41.52 0.33
N GLU A 469 -5.64 -42.64 -0.24
CA GLU A 469 -6.14 -44.00 0.04
C GLU A 469 -6.21 -44.36 1.54
N GLY A 470 -5.33 -43.80 2.38
CA GLY A 470 -5.35 -43.98 3.83
C GLY A 470 -6.46 -43.20 4.54
N ALA A 471 -7.18 -42.34 3.83
CA ALA A 471 -8.31 -41.54 4.28
C ALA A 471 -9.64 -42.02 3.68
N ALA A 472 -9.77 -43.32 3.39
CA ALA A 472 -11.06 -43.96 3.14
C ALA A 472 -12.03 -43.76 4.32
N LEU A 473 -13.34 -43.79 4.05
CA LEU A 473 -14.38 -43.49 5.04
C LEU A 473 -14.25 -44.37 6.29
N THR A 474 -13.93 -45.64 6.10
CA THR A 474 -13.72 -46.59 7.19
C THR A 474 -12.54 -46.18 8.06
N ASP A 475 -11.41 -45.81 7.47
CA ASP A 475 -10.20 -45.39 8.19
C ASP A 475 -10.39 -44.06 8.92
N VAL A 476 -11.10 -43.12 8.30
CA VAL A 476 -11.49 -41.85 8.93
C VAL A 476 -12.39 -42.11 10.14
N ARG A 477 -13.44 -42.93 9.99
CA ARG A 477 -14.36 -43.27 11.10
C ARG A 477 -13.65 -44.05 12.21
N LEU A 478 -12.77 -44.99 11.88
CA LEU A 478 -11.97 -45.71 12.87
C LEU A 478 -11.02 -44.75 13.62
N SER A 479 -10.39 -43.83 12.91
CA SER A 479 -9.50 -42.83 13.51
C SER A 479 -10.28 -41.87 14.42
N LEU A 480 -11.44 -41.40 14.00
CA LEU A 480 -12.32 -40.55 14.80
C LEU A 480 -12.86 -41.29 16.05
N LYS A 481 -13.53 -42.44 15.85
CA LYS A 481 -14.30 -43.10 16.91
C LYS A 481 -13.47 -44.00 17.82
N ARG A 482 -12.39 -44.62 17.31
CA ARG A 482 -11.54 -45.53 18.11
C ARG A 482 -10.23 -44.89 18.54
N TRP A 483 -9.56 -44.13 17.67
CA TRP A 483 -8.25 -43.56 18.00
C TRP A 483 -8.38 -42.22 18.73
N LEU A 484 -9.21 -41.28 18.25
CA LEU A 484 -9.35 -39.93 18.80
C LEU A 484 -10.26 -39.92 20.03
N ARG A 485 -11.55 -40.26 19.86
CA ARG A 485 -12.57 -40.23 20.93
C ARG A 485 -12.12 -40.91 22.22
N ARG A 486 -11.45 -42.07 22.11
CA ARG A 486 -11.01 -42.87 23.28
C ARG A 486 -9.81 -42.28 24.02
N ARG A 487 -9.09 -41.35 23.43
CA ARG A 487 -7.94 -40.66 24.05
C ARG A 487 -8.27 -39.26 24.54
N ILE A 488 -9.44 -38.74 24.20
CA ILE A 488 -9.93 -37.50 24.78
C ILE A 488 -10.31 -37.81 26.24
N GLU A 489 -9.47 -37.36 27.16
CA GLU A 489 -9.73 -37.31 28.59
C GLU A 489 -10.13 -35.87 28.98
N ALA A 490 -10.50 -35.67 30.24
CA ALA A 490 -10.69 -34.32 30.77
C ALA A 490 -9.37 -33.52 30.61
N ASP A 491 -9.47 -32.23 30.23
CA ASP A 491 -8.32 -31.33 30.04
C ASP A 491 -7.48 -31.53 28.75
N VAL A 492 -7.99 -32.28 27.75
CA VAL A 492 -7.30 -32.46 26.45
C VAL A 492 -7.71 -31.40 25.42
N ASP A 493 -6.73 -30.84 24.70
CA ASP A 493 -6.98 -30.05 23.48
C ASP A 493 -7.03 -30.93 22.24
N VAL A 494 -8.04 -30.70 21.40
CA VAL A 494 -8.20 -31.44 20.15
C VAL A 494 -8.01 -30.50 18.98
N TYR A 495 -7.13 -30.86 18.07
CA TYR A 495 -6.96 -30.19 16.78
C TYR A 495 -7.44 -31.11 15.66
N VAL A 496 -8.29 -30.59 14.79
CA VAL A 496 -8.70 -31.29 13.57
C VAL A 496 -8.34 -30.43 12.38
N PHE A 497 -7.58 -30.99 11.44
CA PHE A 497 -7.31 -30.36 10.16
C PHE A 497 -7.88 -31.24 9.05
N PHE A 498 -8.65 -30.63 8.16
CA PHE A 498 -9.15 -31.30 6.97
C PHE A 498 -8.89 -30.42 5.75
N ALA A 499 -8.22 -30.97 4.74
CA ALA A 499 -8.10 -30.38 3.42
C ALA A 499 -8.66 -31.35 2.37
N GLY A 500 -9.54 -30.86 1.50
CA GLY A 500 -10.20 -31.66 0.47
C GLY A 500 -11.58 -31.12 0.08
N HIS A 501 -12.39 -31.97 -0.54
CA HIS A 501 -13.76 -31.63 -0.92
C HIS A 501 -14.72 -31.67 0.26
N GLY A 502 -15.53 -30.62 0.35
CA GLY A 502 -16.76 -30.60 1.11
C GLY A 502 -17.95 -30.50 0.17
N LEU A 503 -19.07 -31.11 0.54
CA LEU A 503 -20.33 -30.95 -0.16
C LEU A 503 -21.46 -30.65 0.82
N ALA A 504 -22.41 -29.83 0.40
CA ALA A 504 -23.64 -29.61 1.13
C ALA A 504 -24.75 -30.53 0.56
N SER A 505 -25.68 -30.97 1.40
CA SER A 505 -26.92 -31.60 0.94
C SER A 505 -27.70 -30.66 0.01
N PRO A 506 -28.60 -31.18 -0.84
CA PRO A 506 -29.38 -30.34 -1.77
C PRO A 506 -30.17 -29.19 -1.13
N ASP A 507 -30.57 -29.33 0.13
CA ASP A 507 -31.26 -28.30 0.93
C ASP A 507 -30.32 -27.35 1.69
N GLY A 508 -29.00 -27.60 1.63
CA GLY A 508 -27.96 -26.85 2.31
C GLY A 508 -27.88 -27.08 3.82
N GLU A 509 -28.68 -27.99 4.37
CA GLU A 509 -28.78 -28.23 5.82
C GLU A 509 -27.60 -29.04 6.36
N ASN A 510 -27.15 -30.06 5.64
CA ASN A 510 -26.06 -30.94 6.04
C ASN A 510 -24.79 -30.63 5.27
N LEU A 511 -23.66 -30.61 5.98
CA LEU A 511 -22.34 -30.44 5.38
C LEU A 511 -21.54 -31.73 5.57
N TYR A 512 -20.95 -32.21 4.48
CA TYR A 512 -20.20 -33.46 4.42
C TYR A 512 -18.74 -33.18 4.09
N LEU A 513 -17.85 -33.96 4.66
CA LEU A 513 -16.44 -34.05 4.31
C LEU A 513 -16.25 -35.32 3.48
N LEU A 514 -15.74 -35.17 2.26
CA LEU A 514 -15.60 -36.29 1.34
C LEU A 514 -14.30 -37.06 1.64
N PRO A 515 -14.36 -38.35 2.01
CA PRO A 515 -13.20 -39.24 2.10
C PRO A 515 -12.72 -39.68 0.72
N TYR A 516 -11.59 -40.38 0.66
CA TYR A 516 -10.98 -40.86 -0.59
C TYR A 516 -11.93 -41.68 -1.48
N ASP A 517 -12.65 -42.62 -0.87
CA ASP A 517 -13.63 -43.52 -1.49
C ASP A 517 -15.06 -42.92 -1.50
N GLY A 518 -15.19 -41.62 -1.22
CA GLY A 518 -16.47 -40.93 -1.15
C GLY A 518 -17.05 -40.67 -2.54
N ALA A 519 -18.33 -40.98 -2.73
CA ALA A 519 -19.06 -40.71 -3.97
C ALA A 519 -19.90 -39.43 -3.82
N PRO A 520 -19.62 -38.35 -4.58
CA PRO A 520 -20.40 -37.10 -4.52
C PRO A 520 -21.90 -37.27 -4.78
N SER A 521 -22.29 -38.35 -5.47
CA SER A 521 -23.68 -38.71 -5.75
C SER A 521 -24.42 -39.42 -4.60
N TYR A 522 -23.71 -39.90 -3.58
CA TYR A 522 -24.26 -40.68 -2.45
C TYR A 522 -23.65 -40.22 -1.10
N LEU A 523 -23.77 -38.92 -0.79
CA LEU A 523 -23.13 -38.30 0.37
C LEU A 523 -23.52 -38.91 1.72
N ASP A 524 -24.78 -39.29 1.91
CA ASP A 524 -25.28 -39.81 3.19
C ASP A 524 -24.58 -41.11 3.62
N ASP A 525 -24.26 -41.97 2.66
CA ASP A 525 -23.66 -43.28 2.91
C ASP A 525 -22.13 -43.26 2.81
N THR A 526 -21.59 -42.43 1.91
CA THR A 526 -20.17 -42.48 1.52
C THR A 526 -19.33 -41.29 2.00
N ALA A 527 -19.93 -40.30 2.67
CA ALA A 527 -19.20 -39.17 3.24
C ALA A 527 -19.33 -39.09 4.77
N LEU A 528 -18.46 -38.29 5.39
CA LEU A 528 -18.53 -38.02 6.83
C LEU A 528 -19.36 -36.75 7.07
N LEU A 529 -20.45 -36.85 7.83
CA LEU A 529 -21.19 -35.65 8.24
C LEU A 529 -20.32 -34.81 9.18
N ARG A 530 -20.26 -33.50 8.94
CA ARG A 530 -19.55 -32.56 9.81
C ARG A 530 -20.17 -32.51 11.21
N SER A 531 -21.50 -32.63 11.30
CA SER A 531 -22.21 -32.74 12.57
C SER A 531 -21.82 -34.03 13.32
N GLU A 532 -21.66 -35.16 12.63
CA GLU A 532 -21.15 -36.42 13.24
C GLU A 532 -19.74 -36.20 13.83
N LEU A 533 -18.85 -35.54 13.09
CA LEU A 533 -17.50 -35.18 13.58
C LEU A 533 -17.58 -34.34 14.87
N PHE A 534 -18.40 -33.29 14.87
CA PHE A 534 -18.54 -32.40 16.02
C PHE A 534 -19.18 -33.10 17.22
N GLU A 535 -20.20 -33.93 16.99
CA GLU A 535 -20.91 -34.68 18.02
C GLU A 535 -19.96 -35.66 18.73
N VAL A 536 -19.22 -36.48 17.96
CA VAL A 536 -18.29 -37.46 18.53
C VAL A 536 -17.22 -36.80 19.40
N ILE A 537 -16.70 -35.65 19.01
CA ILE A 537 -15.69 -34.91 19.78
C ILE A 537 -16.34 -34.24 20.99
N SER A 538 -17.51 -33.63 20.83
CA SER A 538 -18.24 -32.93 21.89
C SER A 538 -18.64 -33.88 23.02
N GLU A 539 -19.13 -35.09 22.69
CA GLU A 539 -19.47 -36.13 23.66
C GLU A 539 -18.29 -36.57 24.53
N ALA A 540 -17.07 -36.51 23.96
CA ALA A 540 -15.85 -36.86 24.68
C ALA A 540 -15.39 -35.75 25.65
N LYS A 541 -16.01 -34.56 25.60
CA LYS A 541 -15.80 -33.44 26.52
C LYS A 541 -14.32 -32.98 26.63
N PRO A 542 -13.66 -32.64 25.52
CA PRO A 542 -12.32 -32.06 25.56
C PRO A 542 -12.33 -30.70 26.27
N ARG A 543 -11.15 -30.24 26.66
CA ARG A 543 -10.94 -28.86 27.17
C ARG A 543 -11.27 -27.83 26.11
N SER A 544 -10.79 -28.06 24.89
CA SER A 544 -11.06 -27.26 23.72
C SER A 544 -10.95 -28.11 22.46
N ALA A 545 -11.64 -27.71 21.40
CA ALA A 545 -11.50 -28.32 20.09
C ALA A 545 -11.37 -27.24 19.01
N THR A 546 -10.29 -27.29 18.24
CA THR A 546 -10.03 -26.35 17.15
C THR A 546 -10.01 -27.09 15.82
N PHE A 547 -10.80 -26.59 14.87
CA PHE A 547 -11.01 -27.18 13.56
C PHE A 547 -10.49 -26.23 12.47
N PHE A 548 -9.69 -26.74 11.56
CA PHE A 548 -9.20 -26.03 10.39
C PHE A 548 -9.72 -26.75 9.14
N MET A 549 -10.69 -26.14 8.47
CA MET A 549 -11.45 -26.74 7.37
C MET A 549 -11.08 -26.05 6.06
N ASP A 550 -10.11 -26.61 5.34
CA ASP A 550 -9.78 -26.22 3.97
C ASP A 550 -10.66 -26.97 2.97
N THR A 551 -11.94 -26.62 3.00
CA THR A 551 -12.98 -27.21 2.15
C THR A 551 -13.86 -26.15 1.52
N CYS A 552 -14.21 -26.34 0.26
CA CYS A 552 -15.36 -25.68 -0.37
C CYS A 552 -16.63 -26.43 0.03
N TYR A 553 -17.78 -25.74 0.09
CA TYR A 553 -19.10 -26.40 0.14
C TYR A 553 -19.99 -26.00 -1.06
N SER A 554 -19.40 -25.33 -2.05
CA SER A 554 -20.08 -24.83 -3.25
C SER A 554 -20.38 -25.90 -4.30
N GLY A 555 -19.83 -27.11 -4.13
CA GLY A 555 -19.94 -28.20 -5.12
C GLY A 555 -18.90 -28.13 -6.25
N LEU A 556 -17.87 -27.29 -6.11
CA LEU A 556 -16.77 -27.11 -7.06
C LEU A 556 -15.42 -27.51 -6.45
N SER A 557 -14.54 -28.10 -7.27
CA SER A 557 -13.15 -28.39 -6.91
C SER A 557 -12.28 -27.11 -6.86
N ARG A 558 -11.05 -27.21 -6.34
CA ARG A 558 -10.03 -26.13 -6.40
C ARG A 558 -9.74 -25.68 -7.85
N GLY A 559 -9.93 -26.58 -8.81
CA GLY A 559 -9.77 -26.38 -10.25
C GLY A 559 -11.05 -25.98 -10.99
N GLU A 560 -12.12 -25.64 -10.27
CA GLU A 560 -13.43 -25.24 -10.83
C GLU A 560 -14.19 -26.37 -11.55
N GLU A 561 -13.77 -27.61 -11.36
CA GLU A 561 -14.51 -28.78 -11.86
C GLU A 561 -15.73 -29.04 -10.98
N MET A 562 -16.86 -29.35 -11.60
CA MET A 562 -18.07 -29.73 -10.86
C MET A 562 -17.87 -31.08 -10.19
N LEU A 563 -18.08 -31.16 -8.88
CA LEU A 563 -17.97 -32.40 -8.12
C LEU A 563 -19.11 -33.38 -8.45
N MET A 564 -20.23 -32.88 -8.98
CA MET A 564 -21.35 -33.68 -9.46
C MET A 564 -21.64 -33.34 -10.94
N ALA A 565 -20.80 -33.85 -11.85
CA ALA A 565 -20.89 -33.55 -13.29
C ALA A 565 -22.25 -33.91 -13.93
N SER A 566 -22.99 -34.87 -13.36
CA SER A 566 -24.31 -35.29 -13.84
C SER A 566 -25.49 -34.51 -13.26
N ALA A 567 -25.26 -33.63 -12.28
CA ALA A 567 -26.30 -32.77 -11.72
C ALA A 567 -26.44 -31.48 -12.57
N ARG A 568 -27.66 -30.91 -12.65
CA ARG A 568 -27.81 -29.55 -13.18
C ARG A 568 -26.96 -28.60 -12.31
N PRO A 569 -26.34 -27.55 -12.87
CA PRO A 569 -25.55 -26.62 -12.07
C PRO A 569 -26.49 -25.89 -11.09
N ILE A 570 -26.56 -26.41 -9.87
CA ILE A 570 -27.25 -25.82 -8.73
C ILE A 570 -26.13 -25.48 -7.76
N VAL A 571 -25.85 -24.18 -7.62
CA VAL A 571 -24.92 -23.71 -6.60
C VAL A 571 -25.64 -23.77 -5.27
N ILE A 572 -25.25 -24.71 -4.41
CA ILE A 572 -25.84 -24.92 -3.10
C ILE A 572 -25.24 -23.90 -2.13
N SER A 573 -26.12 -23.22 -1.36
CA SER A 573 -25.68 -22.37 -0.27
C SER A 573 -25.71 -23.16 1.03
N PRO A 574 -24.55 -23.43 1.66
CA PRO A 574 -24.54 -24.03 2.98
C PRO A 574 -25.22 -23.10 3.98
N LYS A 575 -26.08 -23.64 4.84
CA LYS A 575 -26.69 -22.89 5.94
C LYS A 575 -25.75 -22.83 7.14
N ASN A 576 -25.92 -21.78 7.95
CA ASN A 576 -25.14 -21.62 9.18
C ASN A 576 -25.54 -22.72 10.18
N GLN A 577 -24.60 -23.61 10.50
CA GLN A 577 -24.78 -24.60 11.55
C GLN A 577 -24.20 -24.08 12.88
N SER A 578 -24.89 -24.34 13.98
CA SER A 578 -24.36 -24.06 15.33
C SER A 578 -23.16 -24.95 15.63
N ILE A 579 -22.11 -24.39 16.23
CA ILE A 579 -20.97 -25.16 16.74
C ILE A 579 -21.13 -25.39 18.25
N PRO A 580 -20.67 -26.55 18.79
CA PRO A 580 -20.65 -26.80 20.23
C PRO A 580 -19.86 -25.75 21.02
N THR A 581 -20.25 -25.54 22.28
CA THR A 581 -19.50 -24.64 23.19
C THR A 581 -18.07 -25.15 23.39
N GLY A 582 -17.09 -24.23 23.39
CA GLY A 582 -15.67 -24.57 23.52
C GLY A 582 -14.98 -24.95 22.20
N PHE A 583 -15.73 -24.98 21.09
CA PHE A 583 -15.16 -25.22 19.76
C PHE A 583 -14.73 -23.91 19.10
N THR A 584 -13.65 -23.97 18.35
CA THR A 584 -13.20 -22.91 17.44
C THR A 584 -13.07 -23.51 16.04
N VAL A 585 -13.76 -22.97 15.04
CA VAL A 585 -13.77 -23.50 13.67
C VAL A 585 -13.29 -22.41 12.72
N PHE A 586 -12.25 -22.71 11.95
CA PHE A 586 -11.79 -21.92 10.82
C PHE A 586 -12.26 -22.59 9.52
N SER A 587 -12.91 -21.81 8.66
CA SER A 587 -13.35 -22.26 7.34
C SER A 587 -12.62 -21.48 6.26
N ALA A 588 -12.14 -22.16 5.23
CA ALA A 588 -11.36 -21.53 4.17
C ALA A 588 -12.14 -20.55 3.29
N ALA A 589 -13.46 -20.70 3.20
CA ALA A 589 -14.33 -19.89 2.35
C ALA A 589 -15.72 -19.70 2.99
N SER A 590 -16.38 -18.59 2.65
CA SER A 590 -17.73 -18.27 3.15
C SER A 590 -18.81 -18.63 2.13
N GLY A 591 -19.92 -19.20 2.59
CA GLY A 591 -21.08 -19.51 1.75
C GLY A 591 -20.74 -20.34 0.51
N GLN A 592 -20.97 -19.77 -0.67
CA GLN A 592 -20.75 -20.41 -1.98
C GLN A 592 -19.33 -20.17 -2.55
N GLN A 593 -18.44 -19.52 -1.80
CA GLN A 593 -17.09 -19.21 -2.28
C GLN A 593 -16.23 -20.46 -2.44
N ILE A 594 -15.26 -20.39 -3.34
CA ILE A 594 -14.31 -21.47 -3.62
C ILE A 594 -13.09 -21.29 -2.72
N SER A 595 -12.67 -22.37 -2.06
CA SER A 595 -11.31 -22.49 -1.51
C SER A 595 -10.33 -22.76 -2.64
N SER A 596 -9.44 -21.81 -2.91
CA SER A 596 -8.51 -21.87 -4.03
C SER A 596 -7.24 -22.63 -3.70
N GLY A 597 -6.63 -23.26 -4.72
CA GLY A 597 -5.20 -23.62 -4.67
C GLY A 597 -4.29 -22.40 -4.88
N LEU A 598 -3.03 -22.54 -4.49
CA LEU A 598 -1.95 -21.59 -4.69
C LEU A 598 -0.78 -22.32 -5.34
N ASP A 599 -0.76 -22.34 -6.68
CA ASP A 599 0.16 -23.17 -7.46
C ASP A 599 1.62 -22.80 -7.24
N GLU A 600 1.92 -21.50 -7.08
CA GLU A 600 3.29 -21.02 -6.87
C GLU A 600 3.87 -21.42 -5.51
N ALA A 601 3.02 -21.86 -4.58
CA ALA A 601 3.41 -22.36 -3.26
C ALA A 601 3.16 -23.87 -3.09
N GLU A 602 2.54 -24.55 -4.06
CA GLU A 602 2.15 -25.96 -3.98
C GLU A 602 1.26 -26.30 -2.77
N HIS A 603 0.33 -25.39 -2.43
CA HIS A 603 -0.55 -25.49 -1.27
C HIS A 603 -1.97 -25.00 -1.55
N GLY A 604 -2.92 -25.35 -0.70
CA GLY A 604 -4.19 -24.62 -0.59
C GLY A 604 -3.95 -23.17 -0.17
N LEU A 605 -4.67 -22.21 -0.76
CA LEU A 605 -4.49 -20.79 -0.45
C LEU A 605 -4.74 -20.48 1.03
N PHE A 606 -5.78 -21.09 1.60
CA PHE A 606 -6.08 -20.99 3.03
C PHE A 606 -5.02 -21.72 3.87
N SER A 607 -4.73 -22.98 3.55
CA SER A 607 -3.72 -23.78 4.26
C SER A 607 -2.35 -23.11 4.31
N TYR A 608 -1.89 -22.54 3.19
CA TYR A 608 -0.65 -21.79 3.11
C TYR A 608 -0.62 -20.62 4.10
N TYR A 609 -1.61 -19.72 4.05
CA TYR A 609 -1.60 -18.57 4.95
C TYR A 609 -1.92 -18.93 6.40
N LEU A 610 -2.65 -20.02 6.65
CA LEU A 610 -2.85 -20.55 7.99
C LEU A 610 -1.51 -20.95 8.61
N MET A 611 -0.76 -21.80 7.92
CA MET A 611 0.54 -22.27 8.38
C MET A 611 1.57 -21.14 8.44
N LYS A 612 1.59 -20.25 7.44
CA LYS A 612 2.47 -19.08 7.43
C LYS A 612 2.17 -18.12 8.58
N GLY A 613 0.90 -17.96 8.96
CA GLY A 613 0.51 -17.16 10.12
C GLY A 613 1.06 -17.72 11.42
N MET A 614 1.05 -19.06 11.57
CA MET A 614 1.60 -19.75 12.75
C MET A 614 3.12 -19.58 12.91
N GLU A 615 3.86 -19.18 11.88
CA GLU A 615 5.30 -18.88 11.96
C GLU A 615 5.62 -17.58 12.70
N GLY A 616 4.62 -16.83 13.17
CA GLY A 616 4.80 -15.56 13.89
C GLY A 616 4.15 -14.34 13.25
N PRO A 617 4.03 -14.18 11.92
CA PRO A 617 3.41 -12.99 11.32
C PRO A 617 1.96 -12.71 11.72
N ALA A 618 1.25 -13.69 12.29
CA ALA A 618 -0.09 -13.49 12.84
C ALA A 618 -0.09 -12.88 14.26
N ASP A 619 1.02 -12.92 15.00
CA ASP A 619 1.19 -12.25 16.30
C ASP A 619 1.23 -10.73 16.06
N SER A 620 0.06 -10.11 16.16
CA SER A 620 -0.15 -8.73 15.72
C SER A 620 0.25 -7.71 16.80
N ASN A 621 0.29 -8.16 18.05
CA ASN A 621 0.60 -7.37 19.22
C ASN A 621 2.02 -7.64 19.77
N GLU A 622 2.74 -8.59 19.15
CA GLU A 622 4.11 -9.01 19.49
C GLU A 622 4.23 -9.55 20.93
N ASP A 623 3.19 -10.23 21.42
CA ASP A 623 3.16 -10.80 22.78
C ASP A 623 3.63 -12.26 22.87
N HIS A 624 4.14 -12.80 21.75
CA HIS A 624 4.57 -14.18 21.57
C HIS A 624 3.43 -15.19 21.77
N ARG A 625 2.19 -14.76 21.50
CA ARG A 625 1.01 -15.61 21.46
C ARG A 625 0.24 -15.27 20.20
N ILE A 626 -0.29 -16.30 19.57
CA ILE A 626 -1.22 -16.14 18.45
C ILE A 626 -2.56 -16.64 18.93
N THR A 627 -3.49 -15.71 19.10
CA THR A 627 -4.88 -16.02 19.38
C THR A 627 -5.62 -16.48 18.11
N ALA A 628 -6.76 -17.14 18.29
CA ALA A 628 -7.61 -17.53 17.17
C ALA A 628 -8.08 -16.32 16.35
N GLY A 629 -8.36 -15.19 17.01
CA GLY A 629 -8.74 -13.94 16.36
C GLY A 629 -7.61 -13.33 15.54
N GLU A 630 -6.38 -13.35 16.06
CA GLU A 630 -5.20 -12.88 15.34
C GLU A 630 -4.85 -13.73 14.13
N LEU A 631 -4.86 -15.06 14.31
CA LEU A 631 -4.66 -15.99 13.19
C LEU A 631 -5.75 -15.79 12.13
N HIS A 632 -7.02 -15.64 12.53
CA HIS A 632 -8.11 -15.37 11.59
C HIS A 632 -7.91 -14.05 10.85
N ALA A 633 -7.54 -12.97 11.54
CA ALA A 633 -7.31 -11.67 10.93
C ALA A 633 -6.18 -11.72 9.89
N TYR A 634 -5.08 -12.38 10.22
CA TYR A 634 -3.95 -12.61 9.31
C TYR A 634 -4.37 -13.42 8.08
N VAL A 635 -4.98 -14.59 8.31
CA VAL A 635 -5.40 -15.50 7.23
C VAL A 635 -6.41 -14.82 6.32
N ARG A 636 -7.45 -14.21 6.90
CA ARG A 636 -8.50 -13.52 6.14
C ARG A 636 -7.94 -12.41 5.26
N GLY A 637 -7.08 -11.55 5.81
CA GLY A 637 -6.50 -10.43 5.07
C GLY A 637 -5.65 -10.88 3.88
N ASN A 638 -4.80 -11.88 4.09
CA ASN A 638 -3.91 -12.38 3.04
C ASN A 638 -4.65 -13.22 1.98
N VAL A 639 -5.55 -14.11 2.40
CA VAL A 639 -6.35 -14.93 1.48
C VAL A 639 -7.24 -14.04 0.61
N GLN A 640 -7.94 -13.06 1.19
CA GLN A 640 -8.79 -12.15 0.40
C GLN A 640 -7.96 -11.37 -0.64
N GLN A 641 -6.81 -10.84 -0.26
CA GLN A 641 -5.94 -10.11 -1.19
C GLN A 641 -5.43 -11.00 -2.31
N GLN A 642 -5.02 -12.22 -1.99
CA GLN A 642 -4.48 -13.14 -2.98
C GLN A 642 -5.58 -13.72 -3.88
N ALA A 643 -6.75 -14.04 -3.34
CA ALA A 643 -7.90 -14.51 -4.11
C ALA A 643 -8.31 -13.48 -5.18
N ILE A 644 -8.34 -12.18 -4.85
CA ILE A 644 -8.62 -11.11 -5.83
C ILE A 644 -7.61 -11.13 -6.99
N ARG A 645 -6.33 -11.42 -6.72
CA ARG A 645 -5.31 -11.53 -7.78
C ARG A 645 -5.50 -12.75 -8.66
N LEU A 646 -6.06 -13.83 -8.11
CA LEU A 646 -6.47 -15.02 -8.84
C LEU A 646 -7.82 -14.84 -9.56
N GLY A 647 -8.44 -13.66 -9.47
CA GLY A 647 -9.76 -13.40 -10.07
C GLY A 647 -10.92 -14.08 -9.33
N ARG A 648 -10.73 -14.40 -8.04
CA ARG A 648 -11.67 -15.16 -7.22
C ARG A 648 -12.09 -14.40 -5.96
N ASP A 649 -13.24 -14.78 -5.43
CA ASP A 649 -13.69 -14.39 -4.09
C ASP A 649 -13.48 -15.54 -3.12
N GLN A 650 -12.63 -15.32 -2.11
CA GLN A 650 -12.44 -16.26 -1.00
C GLN A 650 -12.26 -15.46 0.29
N THR A 651 -13.17 -15.69 1.24
CA THR A 651 -13.16 -15.04 2.56
C THR A 651 -13.17 -16.12 3.63
N PRO A 652 -12.03 -16.34 4.31
CA PRO A 652 -11.98 -17.22 5.47
C PRO A 652 -12.84 -16.71 6.62
N GLU A 653 -13.49 -17.64 7.31
CA GLU A 653 -14.33 -17.37 8.48
C GLU A 653 -13.78 -18.06 9.72
N MET A 654 -14.09 -17.51 10.89
CA MET A 654 -13.82 -18.13 12.17
C MET A 654 -15.05 -17.98 13.07
N VAL A 655 -15.45 -19.08 13.70
CA VAL A 655 -16.52 -19.13 14.70
C VAL A 655 -15.95 -19.76 15.97
N GLY A 656 -16.19 -19.13 17.12
CA GLY A 656 -15.70 -19.60 18.41
C GLY A 656 -15.16 -18.45 19.26
N ASP A 657 -14.31 -18.80 20.22
CA ASP A 657 -13.65 -17.83 21.09
C ASP A 657 -12.37 -17.30 20.43
N ALA A 658 -12.40 -16.01 20.07
CA ALA A 658 -11.32 -15.31 19.40
C ALA A 658 -10.07 -15.16 20.29
N GLU A 659 -10.24 -15.12 21.61
CA GLU A 659 -9.13 -14.91 22.55
C GLU A 659 -8.39 -16.21 22.88
N ARG A 660 -8.82 -17.35 22.29
CA ARG A 660 -8.15 -18.62 22.48
C ARG A 660 -6.73 -18.57 21.91
N VAL A 661 -5.75 -18.69 22.78
CA VAL A 661 -4.35 -18.85 22.38
C VAL A 661 -4.17 -20.22 21.71
N LEU A 662 -3.73 -20.22 20.45
CA LEU A 662 -3.47 -21.44 19.67
C LEU A 662 -1.98 -21.78 19.64
N VAL A 663 -1.13 -20.76 19.47
CA VAL A 663 0.33 -20.88 19.45
C VAL A 663 0.89 -19.91 20.49
N ALA A 664 1.91 -20.31 21.22
CA ALA A 664 2.66 -19.43 22.14
C ALA A 664 4.09 -19.93 22.27
N TRP A 665 5.09 -19.07 22.40
CA TRP A 665 6.51 -19.47 22.52
C TRP A 665 7.32 -18.62 23.51
#